data_AF-A0A316D940-F1
#
_entry.id   AF-A0A316D940-F1
#
_cell.length_a   1.000
_cell.length_b   1.000
_cell.length_c   1.000
_cell.angle_alpha   90.00
_cell.angle_beta   90.00
_cell.angle_gamma   90.00
#
_symmetry.space_group_name_H-M   'P 1'
#
loop_
_entity.id
_entity.type
_entity.pdbx_description
1 polymer ?
#
loop_
_entity_poly.entity_id
_entity_poly.type
_entity_poly.pdbx_seq_one_letter_code
_entity_poly.pdbx_strand_id
1 'polypeptide(L)'
;MSILSNLKFASEEKTYTTREGIAIYRSLEQVEIAGAVERILHGIDERRGALFSSSYEYPGRYSRWDIGFLNPALEVRASASGRSFTLTALNSRGEVLMDLVGNFLTAHPAISLTERTSTILQGTIQALEAFFYEEERSRQTSVFTVIRAVKDLFANPEDGFLGLYGAFGYDLIYQLEPIELQKARDADQSDLVMFLPDELMIVDHQMNLAYRLTYEFEVGDRSTRGLPREGTDTERSFPNVPLPEYVPGRYAQTVRGAMDYFRRGDMFEVVPTQSIFERCADRPSDVFSKLKQINPSPYGFIINLGDEYLVGSSPEMYVRVEGDRVETCPISGTIKRGQDALEDADRIRELLNSIKDESELTMCTDVDRNDKSRICVPGSVKVIGRRQTEMYSHLIHTVDHVEGRLAPQYDSLDAFITHMWAVTITGAPKPAAIRWIEQNEPAPRIWYGGAVGYLAFNGDLNTGLTLRTIRIKNDVAEIRVGATVLYDSIPEDEEAETLTKAAALVQAIRSVREGKLPQKLTGFPPTRPGAGKRVLFVDHEDSFVHTLANYFRQTGADVVTLRSHFARQALAEGREHFDLVLLSPGPGRPEQFQLSETISLCVARELPVFGVCLGLQGIVEHFGGALDLLPVPRHGKPAKVLQVGQSEMWAGLPAEFTVGLYHSLHAAQLPEVLRVTAQTEDGIVMGVEHTELPITAVQFHPESIMTARNQLGLKMIENVLGRLSQPVHSK
;
A
#
# COMPACT_ATOMS: atom_id res chain seq x y z
N MET A 1 -4.45 -13.04 -12.58
CA MET A 1 -4.19 -13.75 -13.85
C MET A 1 -2.95 -13.13 -14.48
N SER A 2 -2.10 -13.93 -15.13
CA SER A 2 -0.90 -13.41 -15.82
C SER A 2 -1.33 -12.38 -16.87
N ILE A 3 -0.54 -11.32 -17.11
CA ILE A 3 -0.88 -10.36 -18.16
C ILE A 3 -0.84 -11.02 -19.55
N LEU A 4 -0.13 -12.15 -19.66
CA LEU A 4 -0.04 -12.97 -20.84
C LEU A 4 -1.14 -14.05 -20.93
N SER A 5 -2.02 -14.22 -19.92
CA SER A 5 -3.00 -15.31 -19.94
C SER A 5 -4.06 -15.18 -21.05
N ASN A 6 -4.28 -13.97 -21.57
CA ASN A 6 -5.12 -13.71 -22.73
C ASN A 6 -4.33 -13.72 -24.06
N LEU A 7 -2.99 -13.72 -24.00
CA LEU A 7 -2.14 -13.96 -25.16
C LEU A 7 -2.09 -15.46 -25.44
N LYS A 8 -3.02 -15.92 -26.26
CA LYS A 8 -2.80 -17.15 -27.01
C LYS A 8 -1.68 -16.86 -28.02
N PHE A 9 -0.43 -17.12 -27.64
CA PHE A 9 0.74 -17.13 -28.53
C PHE A 9 0.65 -18.25 -29.57
N ALA A 10 -0.37 -18.21 -30.42
CA ALA A 10 -0.60 -19.25 -31.42
C ALA A 10 0.44 -19.19 -32.56
N SER A 11 1.09 -18.03 -32.78
CA SER A 11 2.12 -17.81 -33.80
C SER A 11 3.03 -16.62 -33.49
N GLU A 12 4.32 -16.71 -33.86
CA GLU A 12 5.32 -15.63 -33.77
C GLU A 12 4.96 -14.43 -34.66
N GLU A 13 4.25 -14.67 -35.76
CA GLU A 13 3.74 -13.62 -36.66
C GLU A 13 2.22 -13.71 -36.81
N LYS A 14 1.57 -12.55 -36.89
CA LYS A 14 0.14 -12.43 -37.12
C LYS A 14 -0.16 -11.31 -38.10
N THR A 15 -1.08 -11.54 -39.01
CA THR A 15 -1.57 -10.53 -39.95
C THR A 15 -3.07 -10.40 -39.83
N TYR A 16 -3.58 -9.19 -39.73
CA TYR A 16 -5.01 -8.90 -39.74
C TYR A 16 -5.28 -7.54 -40.40
N THR A 17 -6.50 -7.33 -40.85
CA THR A 17 -6.94 -6.06 -41.43
C THR A 17 -8.00 -5.43 -40.54
N THR A 18 -7.90 -4.13 -40.28
CA THR A 18 -8.93 -3.39 -39.55
C THR A 18 -10.17 -3.19 -40.43
N ARG A 19 -11.31 -2.81 -39.84
CA ARG A 19 -12.55 -2.56 -40.62
C ARG A 19 -12.37 -1.46 -41.67
N GLU A 20 -11.50 -0.51 -41.39
CA GLU A 20 -11.18 0.64 -42.25
C GLU A 20 -10.03 0.36 -43.24
N GLY A 21 -9.59 -0.91 -43.35
CA GLY A 21 -8.66 -1.33 -44.40
C GLY A 21 -7.17 -1.18 -44.09
N ILE A 22 -6.78 -0.99 -42.81
CA ILE A 22 -5.37 -0.99 -42.41
C ILE A 22 -4.91 -2.43 -42.30
N ALA A 23 -3.95 -2.87 -43.12
CA ALA A 23 -3.31 -4.16 -42.91
C ALA A 23 -2.22 -4.01 -41.86
N ILE A 24 -2.29 -4.84 -40.81
CA ILE A 24 -1.39 -4.82 -39.67
C ILE A 24 -0.65 -6.15 -39.60
N TYR A 25 0.67 -6.06 -39.63
CA TYR A 25 1.56 -7.20 -39.46
C TYR A 25 2.23 -7.08 -38.11
N ARG A 26 1.97 -8.04 -37.24
CA ARG A 26 2.51 -8.09 -35.90
C ARG A 26 3.53 -9.20 -35.81
N SER A 27 4.73 -8.88 -35.32
CA SER A 27 5.72 -9.89 -34.92
C SER A 27 5.94 -9.87 -33.42
N LEU A 28 6.15 -11.06 -32.88
CA LEU A 28 6.42 -11.29 -31.47
C LEU A 28 7.72 -12.06 -31.36
N GLU A 29 8.66 -11.50 -30.59
CA GLU A 29 9.95 -12.10 -30.31
C GLU A 29 10.13 -12.23 -28.80
N GLN A 30 10.45 -13.43 -28.35
CA GLN A 30 10.87 -13.63 -26.97
C GLN A 30 12.29 -13.08 -26.79
N VAL A 31 12.49 -12.25 -25.76
CA VAL A 31 13.80 -11.64 -25.44
C VAL A 31 14.24 -12.06 -24.04
N GLU A 32 15.52 -11.85 -23.73
CA GLU A 32 16.02 -12.05 -22.37
C GLU A 32 15.34 -11.03 -21.41
N ILE A 33 14.84 -11.53 -20.28
CA ILE A 33 14.21 -10.68 -19.27
C ILE A 33 15.21 -9.70 -18.64
N ALA A 34 16.47 -10.11 -18.53
CA ALA A 34 17.55 -9.27 -18.05
C ALA A 34 17.82 -8.14 -19.06
N GLY A 35 17.64 -6.88 -18.65
CA GLY A 35 17.86 -5.73 -19.54
C GLY A 35 16.62 -5.26 -20.29
N ALA A 36 15.51 -6.01 -20.26
CA ALA A 36 14.31 -5.69 -21.02
C ALA A 36 13.72 -4.33 -20.64
N VAL A 37 13.61 -4.06 -19.34
CA VAL A 37 13.08 -2.80 -18.79
C VAL A 37 14.14 -1.70 -18.81
N GLU A 38 15.40 -2.05 -18.57
CA GLU A 38 16.55 -1.15 -18.52
C GLU A 38 16.74 -0.40 -19.84
N ARG A 39 16.47 -1.06 -20.98
CA ARG A 39 16.50 -0.41 -22.30
C ARG A 39 15.49 0.73 -22.40
N ILE A 40 14.28 0.54 -21.88
CA ILE A 40 13.24 1.58 -21.87
C ILE A 40 13.64 2.69 -20.91
N LEU A 41 14.06 2.36 -19.68
CA LEU A 41 14.48 3.34 -18.67
C LEU A 41 15.66 4.20 -19.13
N HIS A 42 16.63 3.63 -19.84
CA HIS A 42 17.77 4.39 -20.35
C HIS A 42 17.36 5.36 -21.47
N GLY A 43 16.41 4.96 -22.32
CA GLY A 43 15.98 5.78 -23.45
C GLY A 43 14.91 6.82 -23.12
N ILE A 44 14.09 6.60 -22.08
CA ILE A 44 12.92 7.43 -21.79
C ILE A 44 13.27 8.83 -21.27
N ASP A 45 14.46 9.00 -20.70
CA ASP A 45 14.96 10.31 -20.25
C ASP A 45 15.24 11.29 -21.39
N GLU A 46 15.40 10.79 -22.61
CA GLU A 46 15.75 11.59 -23.78
C GLU A 46 14.71 11.45 -24.89
N ARG A 47 13.85 10.43 -24.88
CA ARG A 47 12.91 10.18 -25.98
C ARG A 47 11.51 9.90 -25.44
N ARG A 48 10.51 10.41 -26.15
CA ARG A 48 9.09 10.16 -25.86
C ARG A 48 8.84 8.65 -25.74
N GLY A 49 8.07 8.29 -24.73
CA GLY A 49 7.83 6.90 -24.39
C GLY A 49 7.14 6.78 -23.04
N ALA A 50 6.79 5.55 -22.70
CA ALA A 50 6.21 5.24 -21.40
C ALA A 50 6.72 3.88 -20.93
N LEU A 51 6.78 3.71 -19.62
CA LEU A 51 6.88 2.43 -18.94
C LEU A 51 5.79 2.39 -17.88
N PHE A 52 4.90 1.41 -17.97
CA PHE A 52 3.90 1.07 -16.98
C PHE A 52 4.32 -0.21 -16.27
N SER A 53 4.15 -0.25 -14.95
CA SER A 53 4.69 -1.29 -14.09
C SER A 53 3.69 -1.65 -13.00
N SER A 54 3.41 -2.94 -12.83
CA SER A 54 2.78 -3.46 -11.62
C SER A 54 3.82 -4.23 -10.82
N SER A 55 4.21 -3.67 -9.67
CA SER A 55 5.19 -4.28 -8.76
C SER A 55 4.54 -5.02 -7.59
N TYR A 56 3.21 -5.06 -7.57
CA TYR A 56 2.40 -5.61 -6.49
C TYR A 56 1.57 -6.79 -6.99
N GLU A 57 1.36 -7.77 -6.10
CA GLU A 57 0.58 -8.96 -6.40
C GLU A 57 -0.54 -9.10 -5.38
N TYR A 58 -1.77 -9.21 -5.87
CA TYR A 58 -2.93 -9.52 -5.04
C TYR A 58 -3.79 -10.53 -5.77
N PRO A 59 -4.06 -11.71 -5.20
CA PRO A 59 -4.79 -12.78 -5.86
C PRO A 59 -6.10 -12.31 -6.49
N GLY A 60 -6.29 -12.64 -7.77
CA GLY A 60 -7.50 -12.27 -8.52
C GLY A 60 -7.60 -10.81 -8.96
N ARG A 61 -6.67 -9.93 -8.57
CA ARG A 61 -6.74 -8.49 -8.85
C ARG A 61 -5.51 -7.94 -9.56
N TYR A 62 -4.32 -8.14 -9.00
CA TYR A 62 -3.06 -7.62 -9.53
C TYR A 62 -2.07 -8.75 -9.77
N SER A 63 -1.37 -8.67 -10.91
CA SER A 63 -0.20 -9.50 -11.23
C SER A 63 0.99 -8.59 -11.46
N ARG A 64 2.21 -9.15 -11.42
CA ARG A 64 3.45 -8.38 -11.60
C ARG A 64 3.88 -8.38 -13.07
N TRP A 65 3.96 -7.22 -13.67
CA TRP A 65 4.31 -7.04 -15.09
C TRP A 65 4.90 -5.66 -15.37
N ASP A 66 5.59 -5.52 -16.51
CA ASP A 66 5.98 -4.23 -17.08
C ASP A 66 5.57 -4.16 -18.56
N ILE A 67 5.07 -3.01 -19.01
CA ILE A 67 4.85 -2.72 -20.44
C ILE A 67 5.50 -1.37 -20.74
N GLY A 68 6.41 -1.32 -21.71
CA GLY A 68 7.06 -0.07 -22.09
C GLY A 68 7.37 0.07 -23.56
N PHE A 69 7.58 1.31 -24.01
CA PHE A 69 7.94 1.65 -25.37
C PHE A 69 8.74 2.95 -25.42
N LEU A 70 9.43 3.12 -26.55
CA LEU A 70 10.13 4.35 -26.93
C LEU A 70 9.76 4.67 -28.38
N ASN A 71 9.89 5.94 -28.76
CA ASN A 71 9.72 6.41 -30.14
C ASN A 71 8.36 6.03 -30.76
N PRO A 72 7.23 6.34 -30.09
CA PRO A 72 5.91 6.05 -30.65
C PRO A 72 5.71 6.73 -32.00
N ALA A 73 4.89 6.13 -32.87
CA ALA A 73 4.68 6.63 -34.22
C ALA A 73 3.79 7.89 -34.24
N LEU A 74 2.72 7.89 -33.43
CA LEU A 74 1.77 9.00 -33.33
C LEU A 74 1.61 9.47 -31.88
N GLU A 75 1.29 10.75 -31.73
CA GLU A 75 0.84 11.39 -30.49
C GLU A 75 -0.53 12.04 -30.72
N VAL A 76 -1.48 11.84 -29.80
CA VAL A 76 -2.73 12.60 -29.69
C VAL A 76 -2.64 13.45 -28.43
N ARG A 77 -2.74 14.77 -28.59
CA ARG A 77 -2.68 15.75 -27.49
C ARG A 77 -3.93 16.61 -27.47
N ALA A 78 -4.44 16.94 -26.28
CA ALA A 78 -5.46 17.98 -26.12
C ALA A 78 -5.03 19.03 -25.10
N SER A 79 -5.37 20.28 -25.41
CA SER A 79 -5.06 21.44 -24.58
C SER A 79 -6.10 21.64 -23.48
N ALA A 80 -5.64 22.16 -22.35
CA ALA A 80 -6.48 22.46 -21.20
C ALA A 80 -7.50 23.58 -21.41
N SER A 81 -7.29 24.43 -22.42
CA SER A 81 -8.17 25.58 -22.67
C SER A 81 -9.38 25.24 -23.54
N GLY A 82 -9.73 23.96 -23.73
CA GLY A 82 -11.02 23.58 -24.29
C GLY A 82 -11.02 22.33 -25.17
N ARG A 83 -11.83 22.36 -26.23
CA ARG A 83 -12.11 21.23 -27.11
C ARG A 83 -11.18 21.21 -28.33
N SER A 84 -9.90 21.52 -28.14
CA SER A 84 -8.91 21.48 -29.22
C SER A 84 -8.01 20.25 -29.07
N PHE A 85 -7.57 19.71 -30.19
CA PHE A 85 -6.67 18.57 -30.22
C PHE A 85 -5.64 18.73 -31.33
N THR A 86 -4.50 18.07 -31.15
CA THR A 86 -3.45 17.91 -32.15
C THR A 86 -3.07 16.44 -32.22
N LEU A 87 -2.99 15.91 -33.43
CA LEU A 87 -2.46 14.59 -33.72
C LEU A 87 -1.19 14.77 -34.53
N THR A 88 -0.08 14.23 -34.03
CA THR A 88 1.26 14.49 -34.56
C THR A 88 1.91 13.17 -34.97
N ALA A 89 2.43 13.09 -36.19
CA ALA A 89 3.39 12.05 -36.57
C ALA A 89 4.75 12.41 -35.96
N LEU A 90 5.23 11.54 -35.07
CA LEU A 90 6.51 11.77 -34.37
C LEU A 90 7.71 11.26 -35.16
N ASN A 91 7.48 10.46 -36.20
CA ASN A 91 8.48 9.95 -37.13
C ASN A 91 7.83 9.58 -38.48
N SER A 92 8.66 9.16 -39.43
CA SER A 92 8.23 8.76 -40.78
C SER A 92 7.22 7.62 -40.81
N ARG A 93 7.18 6.79 -39.75
CA ARG A 93 6.22 5.68 -39.61
C ARG A 93 4.84 6.22 -39.24
N GLY A 94 4.77 7.25 -38.40
CA GLY A 94 3.54 8.00 -38.15
C GLY A 94 2.97 8.67 -39.40
N GLU A 95 3.82 9.25 -40.26
CA GLU A 95 3.39 9.93 -41.49
C GLU A 95 2.62 9.02 -42.46
N VAL A 96 2.86 7.70 -42.42
CA VAL A 96 2.12 6.70 -43.20
C VAL A 96 0.63 6.65 -42.82
N LEU A 97 0.32 6.92 -41.56
CA LEU A 97 -1.02 6.82 -41.00
C LEU A 97 -1.83 8.13 -41.12
N MET A 98 -1.15 9.27 -41.24
CA MET A 98 -1.77 10.60 -41.11
C MET A 98 -2.89 10.89 -42.10
N ASP A 99 -2.75 10.46 -43.36
CA ASP A 99 -3.78 10.72 -44.38
C ASP A 99 -5.07 9.96 -44.08
N LEU A 100 -4.96 8.70 -43.66
CA LEU A 100 -6.11 7.87 -43.31
C LEU A 100 -6.79 8.39 -42.04
N VAL A 101 -6.00 8.68 -41.00
CA VAL A 101 -6.51 9.28 -39.75
C VAL A 101 -7.21 10.59 -40.06
N GLY A 102 -6.60 11.47 -40.85
CA GLY A 102 -7.18 12.75 -41.25
C GLY A 102 -8.50 12.60 -42.02
N ASN A 103 -8.59 11.63 -42.93
CA ASN A 103 -9.85 11.32 -43.65
C ASN A 103 -10.94 10.84 -42.68
N PHE A 104 -10.60 9.91 -41.79
CA PHE A 104 -11.54 9.35 -40.82
C PHE A 104 -12.05 10.42 -39.85
N LEU A 105 -11.17 11.28 -39.33
CA LEU A 105 -11.54 12.39 -38.45
C LEU A 105 -12.39 13.44 -39.18
N THR A 106 -12.08 13.75 -40.44
CA THR A 106 -12.86 14.72 -41.25
C THR A 106 -14.29 14.23 -41.51
N ALA A 107 -14.49 12.91 -41.62
CA ALA A 107 -15.80 12.32 -41.82
C ALA A 107 -16.69 12.38 -40.56
N HIS A 108 -16.10 12.60 -39.37
CA HIS A 108 -16.86 12.64 -38.13
C HIS A 108 -17.56 14.00 -37.96
N PRO A 109 -18.89 14.05 -37.76
CA PRO A 109 -19.67 15.30 -37.82
C PRO A 109 -19.32 16.32 -36.73
N ALA A 110 -18.82 15.86 -35.59
CA ALA A 110 -18.43 16.74 -34.48
C ALA A 110 -16.97 17.24 -34.55
N ILE A 111 -16.18 16.82 -35.53
CA ILE A 111 -14.75 17.16 -35.62
C ILE A 111 -14.53 18.12 -36.77
N SER A 112 -13.81 19.20 -36.52
CA SER A 112 -13.40 20.16 -37.55
C SER A 112 -11.89 20.32 -37.51
N LEU A 113 -11.22 19.95 -38.61
CA LEU A 113 -9.78 20.14 -38.75
C LEU A 113 -9.47 21.55 -39.22
N THR A 114 -8.56 22.23 -38.52
CA THR A 114 -8.03 23.55 -38.84
C THR A 114 -6.70 23.47 -39.58
N GLU A 115 -5.93 22.41 -39.32
CA GLU A 115 -4.66 22.13 -40.00
C GLU A 115 -4.61 20.65 -40.39
N ARG A 116 -4.14 20.38 -41.61
CA ARG A 116 -3.91 19.03 -42.10
C ARG A 116 -2.67 18.99 -42.99
N THR A 117 -1.63 18.37 -42.49
CA THR A 117 -0.35 18.13 -43.18
C THR A 117 0.03 16.65 -43.08
N SER A 118 1.15 16.26 -43.68
CA SER A 118 1.68 14.89 -43.56
C SER A 118 2.16 14.55 -42.14
N THR A 119 2.35 15.55 -41.28
CA THR A 119 2.91 15.39 -39.93
C THR A 119 2.00 15.90 -38.81
N ILE A 120 1.02 16.76 -39.10
CA ILE A 120 0.14 17.39 -38.10
C ILE A 120 -1.31 17.37 -38.59
N LEU A 121 -2.22 16.95 -37.71
CA LEU A 121 -3.65 17.20 -37.80
C LEU A 121 -4.08 18.00 -36.57
N GLN A 122 -4.48 19.24 -36.75
CA GLN A 122 -5.01 20.07 -35.67
C GLN A 122 -6.49 20.33 -35.90
N GLY A 123 -7.28 20.32 -34.85
CA GLY A 123 -8.69 20.60 -34.95
C GLY A 123 -9.38 20.89 -33.64
N THR A 124 -10.70 21.08 -33.75
CA THR A 124 -11.60 21.34 -32.63
C THR A 124 -12.78 20.37 -32.66
N ILE A 125 -13.28 20.01 -31.48
CA ILE A 125 -14.51 19.24 -31.31
C ILE A 125 -15.66 20.22 -31.06
N GLN A 126 -16.67 20.17 -31.94
CA GLN A 126 -17.88 20.97 -31.80
C GLN A 126 -18.72 20.48 -30.62
N ALA A 127 -19.22 21.42 -29.83
CA ALA A 127 -20.16 21.11 -28.78
C ALA A 127 -21.53 20.77 -29.34
N LEU A 128 -22.04 19.59 -28.96
CA LEU A 128 -23.44 19.28 -29.15
C LEU A 128 -24.21 19.93 -28.00
N GLU A 129 -24.77 21.11 -28.24
CA GLU A 129 -25.81 21.71 -27.39
C GLU A 129 -27.16 21.01 -27.65
N ALA A 130 -27.18 19.68 -27.56
CA ALA A 130 -28.38 18.88 -27.71
C ALA A 130 -28.91 18.47 -26.34
N PHE A 131 -30.24 18.36 -26.23
CA PHE A 131 -30.86 17.67 -25.10
C PHE A 131 -30.38 16.21 -25.07
N PHE A 132 -29.88 15.74 -23.93
CA PHE A 132 -29.43 14.36 -23.73
C PHE A 132 -29.91 13.83 -22.37
N TYR A 133 -30.08 12.51 -22.26
CA TYR A 133 -30.36 11.84 -20.99
C TYR A 133 -29.07 11.61 -20.21
N GLU A 134 -29.11 11.63 -18.88
CA GLU A 134 -27.90 11.51 -18.04
C GLU A 134 -27.15 10.18 -18.25
N GLU A 135 -27.87 9.13 -18.63
CA GLU A 135 -27.31 7.84 -19.05
C GLU A 135 -26.43 7.95 -20.31
N GLU A 136 -26.64 8.98 -21.13
CA GLU A 136 -25.89 9.27 -22.36
C GLU A 136 -24.78 10.32 -22.13
N ARG A 137 -24.55 10.77 -20.88
CA ARG A 137 -23.56 11.81 -20.55
C ARG A 137 -22.17 11.49 -21.11
N SER A 138 -21.76 10.22 -21.09
CA SER A 138 -20.45 9.76 -21.61
C SER A 138 -20.31 9.85 -23.14
N ARG A 139 -21.43 10.04 -23.86
CA ARG A 139 -21.48 10.16 -25.32
C ARG A 139 -21.44 11.61 -25.80
N GLN A 140 -21.45 12.57 -24.88
CA GLN A 140 -21.25 13.98 -25.22
C GLN A 140 -19.92 14.17 -25.96
N THR A 141 -19.93 15.08 -26.93
CA THR A 141 -18.73 15.39 -27.71
C THR A 141 -17.69 16.05 -26.82
N SER A 142 -16.47 15.55 -26.90
CA SER A 142 -15.31 15.99 -26.11
C SER A 142 -14.03 15.50 -26.79
N VAL A 143 -12.87 15.68 -26.17
CA VAL A 143 -11.64 15.04 -26.67
C VAL A 143 -11.78 13.51 -26.79
N PHE A 144 -12.60 12.87 -25.96
CA PHE A 144 -12.84 11.43 -26.06
C PHE A 144 -13.52 11.02 -27.37
N THR A 145 -14.15 11.94 -28.09
CA THR A 145 -14.65 11.70 -29.46
C THR A 145 -13.49 11.40 -30.41
N VAL A 146 -12.37 12.11 -30.29
CA VAL A 146 -11.16 11.86 -31.10
C VAL A 146 -10.54 10.52 -30.71
N ILE A 147 -10.41 10.24 -29.41
CA ILE A 147 -9.87 8.98 -28.90
C ILE A 147 -10.71 7.79 -29.37
N ARG A 148 -12.04 7.89 -29.30
CA ARG A 148 -12.96 6.87 -29.79
C ARG A 148 -12.83 6.68 -31.31
N ALA A 149 -12.72 7.76 -32.07
CA ALA A 149 -12.52 7.67 -33.53
C ALA A 149 -11.20 6.98 -33.89
N VAL A 150 -10.10 7.30 -33.22
CA VAL A 150 -8.81 6.62 -33.42
C VAL A 150 -8.91 5.14 -32.99
N LYS A 151 -9.56 4.85 -31.84
CA LYS A 151 -9.79 3.46 -31.40
C LYS A 151 -10.55 2.65 -32.46
N ASP A 152 -11.63 3.22 -32.99
CA ASP A 152 -12.49 2.56 -33.98
C ASP A 152 -11.77 2.34 -35.32
N LEU A 153 -10.92 3.28 -35.74
CA LEU A 153 -10.10 3.17 -36.95
C LEU A 153 -9.16 1.95 -36.91
N PHE A 154 -8.55 1.67 -35.75
CA PHE A 154 -7.63 0.55 -35.56
C PHE A 154 -8.29 -0.69 -34.95
N ALA A 155 -9.61 -0.68 -34.73
CA ALA A 155 -10.30 -1.69 -33.95
C ALA A 155 -10.14 -3.10 -34.55
N ASN A 156 -9.66 -4.03 -33.73
CA ASN A 156 -9.62 -5.45 -34.05
C ASN A 156 -9.60 -6.28 -32.76
N PRO A 157 -10.52 -7.25 -32.56
CA PRO A 157 -10.59 -8.06 -31.34
C PRO A 157 -9.42 -9.05 -31.19
N GLU A 158 -8.62 -9.22 -32.23
CA GLU A 158 -7.57 -10.22 -32.32
C GLU A 158 -6.23 -9.85 -31.66
N ASP A 159 -6.10 -8.61 -31.18
CA ASP A 159 -4.88 -8.07 -30.54
C ASP A 159 -5.21 -7.26 -29.29
N GLY A 160 -4.66 -7.67 -28.14
CA GLY A 160 -4.90 -7.03 -26.84
C GLY A 160 -3.85 -6.01 -26.41
N PHE A 161 -2.85 -5.70 -27.25
CA PHE A 161 -1.76 -4.78 -26.90
C PHE A 161 -1.66 -3.57 -27.82
N LEU A 162 -2.01 -3.69 -29.10
CA LEU A 162 -2.03 -2.51 -29.96
C LEU A 162 -3.11 -1.54 -29.46
N GLY A 163 -2.73 -0.30 -29.20
CA GLY A 163 -3.61 0.65 -28.56
C GLY A 163 -2.98 2.02 -28.34
N LEU A 164 -3.69 2.83 -27.58
CA LEU A 164 -3.27 4.16 -27.15
C LEU A 164 -2.78 4.10 -25.71
N TYR A 165 -1.58 4.63 -25.45
CA TYR A 165 -0.89 4.58 -24.16
C TYR A 165 -0.53 5.98 -23.69
N GLY A 166 -0.80 6.35 -22.45
CA GLY A 166 -0.41 7.67 -21.96
C GLY A 166 -1.14 8.12 -20.71
N ALA A 167 -1.51 9.40 -20.70
CA ALA A 167 -2.03 10.10 -19.54
C ALA A 167 -3.28 10.93 -19.86
N PHE A 168 -4.17 10.98 -18.88
CA PHE A 168 -5.41 11.74 -18.84
C PHE A 168 -5.34 12.68 -17.64
N GLY A 169 -5.45 13.98 -17.87
CA GLY A 169 -5.42 15.04 -16.87
C GLY A 169 -6.78 15.26 -16.21
N TYR A 170 -6.76 15.76 -14.99
CA TYR A 170 -7.95 16.03 -14.19
C TYR A 170 -8.92 17.00 -14.88
N ASP A 171 -8.39 18.04 -15.53
CA ASP A 171 -9.19 19.11 -16.13
C ASP A 171 -10.06 18.64 -17.32
N LEU A 172 -9.87 17.41 -17.83
CA LEU A 172 -10.77 16.78 -18.81
C LEU A 172 -12.24 16.74 -18.34
N ILE A 173 -12.48 16.70 -17.03
CA ILE A 173 -13.83 16.68 -16.47
C ILE A 173 -14.64 17.93 -16.86
N TYR A 174 -13.98 19.08 -17.03
CA TYR A 174 -14.64 20.34 -17.37
C TYR A 174 -15.19 20.39 -18.80
N GLN A 175 -14.83 19.41 -19.65
CA GLN A 175 -15.47 19.27 -20.97
C GLN A 175 -16.86 18.64 -20.90
N LEU A 176 -17.17 17.95 -19.80
CA LEU A 176 -18.38 17.14 -19.61
C LEU A 176 -19.28 17.64 -18.47
N GLU A 177 -18.70 18.35 -17.49
CA GLU A 177 -19.42 18.96 -16.38
C GLU A 177 -19.57 20.47 -16.59
N PRO A 178 -20.79 21.05 -16.46
CA PRO A 178 -21.03 22.48 -16.61
C PRO A 178 -20.56 23.26 -15.37
N ILE A 179 -19.24 23.41 -15.25
CA ILE A 179 -18.56 24.13 -14.16
C ILE A 179 -17.83 25.33 -14.75
N GLU A 180 -18.12 26.51 -14.17
CA GLU A 180 -17.43 27.75 -14.53
C GLU A 180 -16.00 27.71 -14.00
N LEU A 181 -15.03 27.85 -14.90
CA LEU A 181 -13.61 27.89 -14.56
C LEU A 181 -13.26 29.24 -13.94
N GLN A 182 -12.61 29.20 -12.77
CA GLN A 182 -12.18 30.39 -12.01
C GLN A 182 -10.66 30.60 -12.09
N LYS A 183 -9.91 29.59 -12.53
CA LYS A 183 -8.45 29.65 -12.66
C LYS A 183 -8.03 29.75 -14.12
N ALA A 184 -6.95 30.48 -14.39
CA ALA A 184 -6.30 30.45 -15.69
C ALA A 184 -5.62 29.08 -15.91
N ARG A 185 -5.68 28.57 -17.14
CA ARG A 185 -4.89 27.44 -17.61
C ARG A 185 -3.85 27.96 -18.58
N ASP A 186 -2.63 27.44 -18.49
CA ASP A 186 -1.57 27.84 -19.41
C ASP A 186 -1.87 27.33 -20.82
N ALA A 187 -1.49 28.10 -21.85
CA ALA A 187 -1.78 27.75 -23.24
C ALA A 187 -1.07 26.46 -23.70
N ASP A 188 0.09 26.16 -23.11
CA ASP A 188 0.87 24.93 -23.34
C ASP A 188 0.47 23.78 -22.40
N GLN A 189 -0.48 23.99 -21.48
CA GLN A 189 -0.97 22.92 -20.60
C GLN A 189 -1.69 21.86 -21.43
N SER A 190 -1.24 20.61 -21.28
CA SER A 190 -1.88 19.45 -21.87
C SER A 190 -2.68 18.70 -20.80
N ASP A 191 -3.91 18.32 -21.15
CA ASP A 191 -4.79 17.53 -20.28
C ASP A 191 -5.02 16.12 -20.83
N LEU A 192 -4.51 15.81 -22.01
CA LEU A 192 -4.49 14.47 -22.56
C LEU A 192 -3.27 14.34 -23.45
N VAL A 193 -2.51 13.26 -23.26
CA VAL A 193 -1.43 12.86 -24.17
C VAL A 193 -1.47 11.34 -24.29
N MET A 194 -1.75 10.85 -25.50
CA MET A 194 -1.85 9.43 -25.82
C MET A 194 -0.96 9.10 -27.00
N PHE A 195 -0.13 8.07 -26.87
CA PHE A 195 0.78 7.61 -27.89
C PHE A 195 0.27 6.36 -28.58
N LEU A 196 0.53 6.23 -29.88
CA LEU A 196 0.44 4.97 -30.62
C LEU A 196 1.85 4.39 -30.79
N PRO A 197 2.29 3.47 -29.92
CA PRO A 197 3.52 2.74 -30.12
C PRO A 197 3.36 1.65 -31.18
N ASP A 198 4.45 1.37 -31.90
CA ASP A 198 4.54 0.25 -32.85
C ASP A 198 5.68 -0.73 -32.52
N GLU A 199 6.28 -0.55 -31.36
CA GLU A 199 7.15 -1.49 -30.65
C GLU A 199 6.81 -1.42 -29.15
N LEU A 200 6.52 -2.56 -28.54
CA LEU A 200 6.24 -2.72 -27.11
C LEU A 200 7.19 -3.75 -26.52
N MET A 201 7.73 -3.46 -25.34
CA MET A 201 8.39 -4.41 -24.47
C MET A 201 7.40 -4.84 -23.39
N ILE A 202 7.13 -6.15 -23.27
CA ILE A 202 6.18 -6.72 -22.31
C ILE A 202 6.93 -7.72 -21.45
N VAL A 203 6.90 -7.53 -20.14
CA VAL A 203 7.53 -8.41 -19.14
C VAL A 203 6.47 -8.95 -18.20
N ASP A 204 6.43 -10.27 -18.03
CA ASP A 204 5.62 -10.94 -17.02
C ASP A 204 6.55 -11.54 -15.95
N HIS A 205 6.56 -10.95 -14.77
CA HIS A 205 7.42 -11.36 -13.66
C HIS A 205 6.95 -12.64 -12.98
N GLN A 206 5.69 -13.03 -13.17
CA GLN A 206 5.15 -14.27 -12.63
C GLN A 206 5.60 -15.47 -13.47
N MET A 207 5.60 -15.31 -14.79
CA MET A 207 6.07 -16.34 -15.73
C MET A 207 7.58 -16.27 -15.99
N ASN A 208 8.24 -15.18 -15.59
CA ASN A 208 9.65 -14.90 -15.87
C ASN A 208 9.93 -14.88 -17.39
N LEU A 209 9.05 -14.19 -18.14
CA LEU A 209 9.12 -14.07 -19.59
C LEU A 209 9.14 -12.60 -20.02
N ALA A 210 9.86 -12.30 -21.09
CA ALA A 210 9.87 -10.99 -21.73
C ALA A 210 9.68 -11.14 -23.24
N TYR A 211 8.89 -10.24 -23.82
CA TYR A 211 8.56 -10.23 -25.24
C TYR A 211 8.72 -8.83 -25.82
N ARG A 212 9.28 -8.77 -27.01
CA ARG A 212 9.21 -7.61 -27.91
C ARG A 212 8.09 -7.84 -28.92
N LEU A 213 7.13 -6.95 -28.95
CA LEU A 213 6.01 -6.95 -29.88
C LEU A 213 6.18 -5.79 -30.86
N THR A 214 6.22 -6.03 -32.16
CA THR A 214 6.33 -4.97 -33.17
C THR A 214 5.21 -5.02 -34.18
N TYR A 215 4.84 -3.85 -34.68
CA TYR A 215 3.77 -3.67 -35.64
C TYR A 215 4.28 -2.96 -36.89
N GLU A 216 3.84 -3.44 -38.05
CA GLU A 216 3.96 -2.78 -39.33
C GLU A 216 2.57 -2.49 -39.89
N PHE A 217 2.37 -1.28 -40.42
CA PHE A 217 1.12 -0.83 -40.99
C PHE A 217 1.25 -0.68 -42.50
N GLU A 218 0.21 -1.08 -43.22
CA GLU A 218 0.07 -0.89 -44.66
C GLU A 218 -1.30 -0.26 -44.95
N VAL A 219 -1.28 0.87 -45.63
CA VAL A 219 -2.45 1.70 -45.94
C VAL A 219 -2.36 2.09 -47.42
N GLY A 220 -3.17 1.44 -48.26
CA GLY A 220 -3.05 1.56 -49.71
C GLY A 220 -1.63 1.19 -50.15
N ASP A 221 -0.96 2.10 -50.88
CA ASP A 221 0.40 1.89 -51.38
C ASP A 221 1.51 2.31 -50.39
N ARG A 222 1.15 2.81 -49.19
CA ARG A 222 2.11 3.25 -48.17
C ARG A 222 2.29 2.16 -47.12
N SER A 223 3.53 1.93 -46.69
CA SER A 223 3.83 0.96 -45.63
C SER A 223 4.93 1.48 -44.71
N THR A 224 4.87 1.07 -43.44
CA THR A 224 5.96 1.32 -42.48
C THR A 224 7.11 0.32 -42.63
N ARG A 225 6.94 -0.75 -43.40
CA ARG A 225 8.00 -1.76 -43.61
C ARG A 225 9.26 -1.12 -44.19
N GLY A 226 10.39 -1.37 -43.55
CA GLY A 226 11.68 -0.81 -43.93
C GLY A 226 11.94 0.62 -43.45
N LEU A 227 10.97 1.28 -42.80
CA LEU A 227 11.17 2.57 -42.14
C LEU A 227 11.72 2.38 -40.72
N PRO A 228 12.66 3.23 -40.26
CA PRO A 228 13.28 3.09 -38.95
C PRO A 228 12.36 3.55 -37.81
N ARG A 229 12.47 2.90 -36.63
CA ARG A 229 11.77 3.27 -35.38
C ARG A 229 12.56 4.35 -34.61
N GLU A 230 12.80 5.47 -35.27
CA GLU A 230 13.53 6.61 -34.72
C GLU A 230 12.62 7.52 -33.89
N GLY A 231 13.23 8.24 -32.95
CA GLY A 231 12.57 9.27 -32.14
C GLY A 231 13.39 10.55 -32.14
N THR A 232 12.77 11.64 -31.73
CA THR A 232 13.43 12.93 -31.54
C THR A 232 13.81 13.10 -30.09
N ASP A 233 15.04 13.55 -29.85
CA ASP A 233 15.53 13.82 -28.50
C ASP A 233 14.76 14.99 -27.87
N THR A 234 14.39 14.85 -26.60
CA THR A 234 13.72 15.85 -25.77
C THR A 234 14.77 16.49 -24.87
N GLU A 235 15.03 17.78 -25.05
CA GLU A 235 15.96 18.51 -24.19
C GLU A 235 15.31 18.91 -22.87
N ARG A 236 15.98 18.64 -21.74
CA ARG A 236 15.59 19.18 -20.43
C ARG A 236 16.09 20.62 -20.30
N SER A 237 15.20 21.51 -19.87
CA SER A 237 15.54 22.91 -19.60
C SER A 237 15.72 23.12 -18.09
N PHE A 238 16.81 23.80 -17.71
CA PHE A 238 17.19 24.12 -16.33
C PHE A 238 16.96 25.62 -16.01
N PRO A 239 15.73 26.16 -16.07
CA PRO A 239 15.54 27.58 -15.82
C PRO A 239 15.64 27.87 -14.32
N ASN A 240 16.35 28.94 -14.01
CA ASN A 240 16.54 29.42 -12.65
C ASN A 240 15.33 30.25 -12.17
N VAL A 241 14.15 29.61 -12.09
CA VAL A 241 12.90 30.23 -11.63
C VAL A 241 12.69 29.99 -10.13
N PRO A 242 12.33 30.98 -9.30
CA PRO A 242 11.99 30.75 -7.90
C PRO A 242 10.90 29.68 -7.75
N LEU A 243 11.10 28.73 -6.82
CA LEU A 243 10.06 27.73 -6.51
C LEU A 243 8.98 28.36 -5.62
N PRO A 244 7.70 28.00 -5.80
CA PRO A 244 6.66 28.36 -4.85
C PRO A 244 6.99 27.85 -3.45
N GLU A 245 6.88 28.72 -2.44
CA GLU A 245 7.15 28.35 -1.05
C GLU A 245 5.97 27.58 -0.44
N TYR A 246 6.29 26.50 0.27
CA TYR A 246 5.32 25.77 1.08
C TYR A 246 4.95 26.60 2.33
N VAL A 247 3.65 26.79 2.58
CA VAL A 247 3.16 27.58 3.72
C VAL A 247 2.41 26.66 4.70
N PRO A 248 2.99 26.32 5.86
CA PRO A 248 2.32 25.53 6.89
C PRO A 248 0.99 26.15 7.33
N GLY A 249 -0.03 25.33 7.58
CA GLY A 249 -1.37 25.76 8.02
C GLY A 249 -2.28 26.26 6.90
N ARG A 250 -1.77 26.48 5.68
CA ARG A 250 -2.60 26.88 4.53
C ARG A 250 -3.62 25.80 4.18
N TYR A 251 -3.21 24.54 4.15
CA TYR A 251 -4.12 23.43 3.84
C TYR A 251 -5.16 23.27 4.95
N ALA A 252 -4.75 23.34 6.22
CA ALA A 252 -5.68 23.33 7.34
C ALA A 252 -6.72 24.47 7.24
N GLN A 253 -6.35 25.66 6.73
CA GLN A 253 -7.30 26.74 6.48
C GLN A 253 -8.32 26.40 5.38
N THR A 254 -7.88 25.81 4.27
CA THR A 254 -8.75 25.30 3.20
C THR A 254 -9.74 24.25 3.74
N VAL A 255 -9.26 23.33 4.59
CA VAL A 255 -10.10 22.33 5.26
C VAL A 255 -11.17 22.98 6.15
N ARG A 256 -10.81 23.99 6.94
CA ARG A 256 -11.78 24.74 7.77
C ARG A 256 -12.88 25.39 6.92
N GLY A 257 -12.54 25.87 5.72
CA GLY A 257 -13.50 26.42 4.76
C GLY A 257 -14.51 25.38 4.25
N ALA A 258 -14.09 24.12 4.07
CA ALA A 258 -14.98 23.03 3.64
C ALA A 258 -16.03 22.67 4.71
N MET A 259 -15.69 22.82 6.00
CA MET A 259 -16.57 22.46 7.12
C MET A 259 -17.91 23.19 7.10
N ASP A 260 -17.94 24.44 6.64
CA ASP A 260 -19.19 25.21 6.53
C ASP A 260 -20.12 24.67 5.45
N TYR A 261 -19.58 24.07 4.38
CA TYR A 261 -20.37 23.43 3.33
C TYR A 261 -20.99 22.12 3.82
N PHE A 262 -20.23 21.35 4.59
CA PHE A 262 -20.73 20.12 5.23
C PHE A 262 -21.86 20.42 6.20
N ARG A 263 -21.72 21.46 7.05
CA ARG A 263 -22.78 21.88 8.00
C ARG A 263 -24.10 22.22 7.31
N ARG A 264 -24.04 22.80 6.11
CA ARG A 264 -25.21 23.18 5.33
C ARG A 264 -25.80 22.01 4.53
N GLY A 265 -25.05 20.92 4.37
CA GLY A 265 -25.42 19.79 3.51
C GLY A 265 -25.15 20.04 2.03
N ASP A 266 -24.28 21.00 1.69
CA ASP A 266 -23.91 21.29 0.30
C ASP A 266 -22.99 20.19 -0.29
N MET A 267 -22.21 19.55 0.59
CA MET A 267 -21.29 18.45 0.31
C MET A 267 -21.28 17.49 1.50
N PHE A 268 -20.80 16.27 1.29
CA PHE A 268 -20.57 15.25 2.33
C PHE A 268 -19.09 14.97 2.53
N GLU A 269 -18.33 15.04 1.44
CA GLU A 269 -16.91 14.74 1.36
C GLU A 269 -16.26 15.66 0.31
N VAL A 270 -15.04 16.11 0.56
CA VAL A 270 -14.20 16.76 -0.45
C VAL A 270 -12.73 16.42 -0.23
N VAL A 271 -11.96 16.31 -1.29
CA VAL A 271 -10.53 15.99 -1.25
C VAL A 271 -9.74 17.20 -1.74
N PRO A 272 -9.50 18.24 -0.91
CA PRO A 272 -8.64 19.36 -1.27
C PRO A 272 -7.20 18.89 -1.43
N THR A 273 -6.40 19.69 -2.13
CA THR A 273 -4.99 19.37 -2.39
C THR A 273 -4.07 20.54 -2.12
N GLN A 274 -2.79 20.21 -1.94
CA GLN A 274 -1.68 21.15 -1.94
C GLN A 274 -0.50 20.59 -2.72
N SER A 275 0.36 21.47 -3.22
CA SER A 275 1.57 21.11 -3.96
C SER A 275 2.83 21.43 -3.16
N ILE A 276 3.83 20.55 -3.28
CA ILE A 276 5.20 20.71 -2.80
C ILE A 276 6.09 20.76 -4.05
N PHE A 277 7.03 21.69 -4.08
CA PHE A 277 7.93 21.90 -5.22
C PHE A 277 9.38 21.65 -4.79
N GLU A 278 10.10 20.85 -5.56
CA GLU A 278 11.52 20.56 -5.35
C GLU A 278 12.29 20.73 -6.66
N ARG A 279 13.61 20.98 -6.57
CA ARG A 279 14.49 20.89 -7.73
C ARG A 279 14.80 19.42 -8.00
N CYS A 280 14.72 19.02 -9.26
CA CYS A 280 15.02 17.67 -9.70
C CYS A 280 16.30 17.66 -10.54
N ALA A 281 17.44 17.40 -9.90
CA ALA A 281 18.73 17.29 -10.60
C ALA A 281 18.94 15.92 -11.25
N ASP A 282 18.34 14.88 -10.67
CA ASP A 282 18.46 13.50 -11.15
C ASP A 282 17.68 13.29 -12.45
N ARG A 283 17.95 12.17 -13.14
CA ARG A 283 17.15 11.76 -14.30
C ARG A 283 15.77 11.27 -13.85
N PRO A 284 14.69 11.53 -14.60
CA PRO A 284 13.37 10.98 -14.30
C PRO A 284 13.39 9.45 -14.09
N SER A 285 14.18 8.71 -14.87
CA SER A 285 14.36 7.26 -14.72
C SER A 285 15.00 6.85 -13.38
N ASP A 286 15.95 7.64 -12.87
CA ASP A 286 16.57 7.44 -11.55
C ASP A 286 15.54 7.68 -10.44
N VAL A 287 14.74 8.75 -10.56
CA VAL A 287 13.66 9.07 -9.61
C VAL A 287 12.61 7.95 -9.60
N PHE A 288 12.21 7.46 -10.77
CA PHE A 288 11.28 6.34 -10.89
C PHE A 288 11.81 5.07 -10.22
N SER A 289 13.08 4.74 -10.47
CA SER A 289 13.74 3.57 -9.89
C SER A 289 13.81 3.64 -8.36
N LYS A 290 14.13 4.81 -7.80
CA LYS A 290 14.10 5.08 -6.35
C LYS A 290 12.68 4.97 -5.79
N LEU A 291 11.70 5.55 -6.47
CA LEU A 291 10.30 5.52 -6.04
C LEU A 291 9.75 4.10 -6.00
N LYS A 292 10.06 3.26 -7.01
CA LYS A 292 9.66 1.85 -7.06
C LYS A 292 10.24 1.03 -5.90
N GLN A 293 11.45 1.37 -5.43
CA GLN A 293 12.07 0.72 -4.26
C GLN A 293 11.45 1.18 -2.93
N ILE A 294 11.16 2.48 -2.80
CA ILE A 294 10.58 3.05 -1.57
C ILE A 294 9.11 2.63 -1.43
N ASN A 295 8.33 2.73 -2.50
CA ASN A 295 6.88 2.56 -2.46
C ASN A 295 6.40 1.70 -3.63
N PRO A 296 6.57 0.36 -3.60
CA PRO A 296 6.02 -0.54 -4.61
C PRO A 296 4.49 -0.47 -4.64
N SER A 297 3.91 -0.39 -5.83
CA SER A 297 2.47 -0.26 -6.04
C SER A 297 1.98 -1.07 -7.25
N PRO A 298 0.64 -1.27 -7.38
CA PRO A 298 0.03 -1.90 -8.55
C PRO A 298 0.10 -1.06 -9.84
N TYR A 299 0.28 0.26 -9.72
CA TYR A 299 0.33 1.19 -10.86
C TYR A 299 1.54 2.13 -10.77
N GLY A 300 2.73 1.60 -11.04
CA GLY A 300 3.95 2.35 -11.27
C GLY A 300 4.06 2.83 -12.71
N PHE A 301 4.58 4.04 -12.93
CA PHE A 301 4.81 4.56 -14.27
C PHE A 301 5.90 5.62 -14.35
N ILE A 302 6.55 5.68 -15.51
CA ILE A 302 7.32 6.82 -15.98
C ILE A 302 6.90 7.11 -17.43
N ILE A 303 6.55 8.36 -17.72
CA ILE A 303 6.09 8.79 -19.04
C ILE A 303 6.84 10.05 -19.43
N ASN A 304 7.53 10.03 -20.58
CA ASN A 304 8.07 11.23 -21.21
C ASN A 304 7.03 11.76 -22.20
N LEU A 305 6.39 12.87 -21.83
CA LEU A 305 5.36 13.54 -22.62
C LEU A 305 5.94 14.50 -23.66
N GLY A 306 7.26 14.61 -23.77
CA GLY A 306 7.95 15.52 -24.68
C GLY A 306 8.46 16.78 -23.99
N ASP A 307 7.57 17.53 -23.34
CA ASP A 307 7.90 18.78 -22.63
C ASP A 307 7.96 18.61 -21.10
N GLU A 308 7.42 17.50 -20.59
CA GLU A 308 7.38 17.17 -19.18
C GLU A 308 7.35 15.66 -18.95
N TYR A 309 7.61 15.24 -17.71
CA TYR A 309 7.59 13.85 -17.30
C TYR A 309 6.56 13.62 -16.20
N LEU A 310 5.92 12.46 -16.23
CA LEU A 310 5.14 11.94 -15.12
C LEU A 310 5.84 10.72 -14.55
N VAL A 311 6.16 10.76 -13.26
CA VAL A 311 6.80 9.65 -12.53
C VAL A 311 5.93 9.31 -11.33
N GLY A 312 5.37 8.11 -11.26
CA GLY A 312 4.41 7.78 -10.21
C GLY A 312 4.44 6.32 -9.76
N SER A 313 3.86 6.11 -8.58
CA SER A 313 3.63 4.78 -7.99
C SER A 313 2.30 4.81 -7.25
N SER A 314 1.22 4.73 -8.04
CA SER A 314 -0.15 4.88 -7.57
C SER A 314 -0.68 3.59 -6.92
N PRO A 315 -1.34 3.69 -5.75
CA PRO A 315 -1.95 2.54 -5.09
C PRO A 315 -3.30 2.15 -5.70
N GLU A 316 -3.94 3.04 -6.46
CA GLU A 316 -5.37 2.95 -6.78
C GLU A 316 -5.64 2.73 -8.27
N MET A 317 -6.38 1.66 -8.57
CA MET A 317 -6.97 1.42 -9.88
C MET A 317 -8.03 2.48 -10.15
N TYR A 318 -7.99 3.11 -11.32
CA TYR A 318 -9.08 3.99 -11.74
C TYR A 318 -10.23 3.17 -12.32
N VAL A 319 -10.09 2.71 -13.57
CA VAL A 319 -11.04 1.82 -14.24
C VAL A 319 -10.26 0.77 -15.03
N ARG A 320 -10.62 -0.49 -14.85
CA ARG A 320 -10.17 -1.59 -15.72
C ARG A 320 -11.38 -2.22 -16.41
N VAL A 321 -11.25 -2.44 -17.72
CA VAL A 321 -12.24 -3.12 -18.54
C VAL A 321 -11.57 -4.26 -19.30
N GLU A 322 -12.09 -5.47 -19.12
CA GLU A 322 -11.67 -6.67 -19.86
C GLU A 322 -12.91 -7.29 -20.51
N GLY A 323 -13.02 -7.18 -21.84
CA GLY A 323 -14.23 -7.50 -22.58
C GLY A 323 -15.42 -6.66 -22.10
N ASP A 324 -16.41 -7.30 -21.47
CA ASP A 324 -17.58 -6.62 -20.87
C ASP A 324 -17.43 -6.39 -19.36
N ARG A 325 -16.37 -6.89 -18.71
CA ARG A 325 -16.18 -6.79 -17.27
C ARG A 325 -15.53 -5.45 -16.93
N VAL A 326 -16.23 -4.59 -16.18
CA VAL A 326 -15.69 -3.34 -15.63
C VAL A 326 -15.42 -3.52 -14.14
N GLU A 327 -14.25 -3.09 -13.67
CA GLU A 327 -13.89 -3.15 -12.26
C GLU A 327 -13.11 -1.91 -11.80
N THR A 328 -13.25 -1.61 -10.51
CA THR A 328 -12.54 -0.55 -9.80
C THR A 328 -12.23 -1.02 -8.38
N CYS A 329 -11.32 -0.33 -7.71
CA CYS A 329 -10.94 -0.65 -6.33
C CYS A 329 -10.85 0.60 -5.48
N PRO A 330 -11.99 1.15 -4.99
CA PRO A 330 -11.97 2.30 -4.09
C PRO A 330 -11.13 2.02 -2.84
N ILE A 331 -10.26 2.96 -2.48
CA ILE A 331 -9.38 2.87 -1.32
C ILE A 331 -9.72 4.00 -0.35
N SER A 332 -9.97 3.66 0.91
CA SER A 332 -9.89 4.63 2.01
C SER A 332 -9.44 3.90 3.29
N GLY A 333 -8.95 4.65 4.28
CA GLY A 333 -8.32 4.14 5.47
C GLY A 333 -6.87 3.72 5.22
N THR A 334 -5.96 4.39 5.91
CA THR A 334 -4.51 4.15 5.78
C THR A 334 -3.87 4.13 7.15
N ILE A 335 -3.10 3.08 7.45
CA ILE A 335 -2.28 3.03 8.67
C ILE A 335 -0.86 2.57 8.35
N LYS A 336 0.12 3.06 9.11
CA LYS A 336 1.52 2.64 8.97
C LYS A 336 1.70 1.18 9.42
N ARG A 337 2.57 0.45 8.74
CA ARG A 337 3.05 -0.87 9.17
C ARG A 337 3.70 -0.80 10.56
N GLY A 338 3.47 -1.82 11.36
CA GLY A 338 4.14 -2.04 12.64
C GLY A 338 5.60 -2.47 12.45
N GLN A 339 6.35 -2.49 13.55
CA GLN A 339 7.74 -2.95 13.55
C GLN A 339 7.87 -4.47 13.38
N ASP A 340 6.81 -5.20 13.75
CA ASP A 340 6.71 -6.65 13.66
C ASP A 340 5.27 -7.11 13.39
N ALA A 341 5.08 -8.42 13.28
CA ALA A 341 3.78 -9.03 12.98
C ALA A 341 2.73 -8.83 14.09
N LEU A 342 3.14 -8.65 15.35
CA LEU A 342 2.21 -8.41 16.45
C LEU A 342 1.68 -6.98 16.39
N GLU A 343 2.57 -6.01 16.15
CA GLU A 343 2.17 -4.63 15.96
C GLU A 343 1.32 -4.47 14.68
N ASP A 344 1.68 -5.12 13.57
CA ASP A 344 0.84 -5.12 12.35
C ASP A 344 -0.58 -5.61 12.64
N ALA A 345 -0.75 -6.70 13.40
CA ALA A 345 -2.07 -7.21 13.78
C ALA A 345 -2.87 -6.20 14.62
N ASP A 346 -2.19 -5.40 15.46
CA ASP A 346 -2.82 -4.34 16.23
C ASP A 346 -3.21 -3.15 15.36
N ARG A 347 -2.34 -2.73 14.42
CA ARG A 347 -2.63 -1.67 13.44
C ARG A 347 -3.78 -2.04 12.50
N ILE A 348 -3.83 -3.28 12.05
CA ILE A 348 -4.96 -3.79 11.25
C ILE A 348 -6.26 -3.71 12.05
N ARG A 349 -6.23 -4.12 13.32
CA ARG A 349 -7.42 -4.04 14.19
C ARG A 349 -7.84 -2.59 14.42
N GLU A 350 -6.89 -1.68 14.62
CA GLU A 350 -7.14 -0.24 14.75
C GLU A 350 -7.84 0.31 13.49
N LEU A 351 -7.29 0.03 12.31
CA LEU A 351 -7.86 0.43 11.02
C LEU A 351 -9.27 -0.17 10.78
N LEU A 352 -9.46 -1.46 11.08
CA LEU A 352 -10.75 -2.13 10.90
C LEU A 352 -11.83 -1.64 11.88
N ASN A 353 -11.44 -1.14 13.06
CA ASN A 353 -12.37 -0.58 14.05
C ASN A 353 -12.59 0.94 13.90
N SER A 354 -11.91 1.59 12.97
CA SER A 354 -12.10 3.01 12.69
C SER A 354 -13.44 3.26 11.99
N ILE A 355 -14.37 3.91 12.70
CA ILE A 355 -15.70 4.28 12.19
C ILE A 355 -15.59 5.35 11.09
N LYS A 356 -14.61 6.27 11.22
CA LYS A 356 -14.31 7.29 10.22
C LYS A 356 -13.94 6.64 8.88
N ASP A 357 -12.90 5.80 8.90
CA ASP A 357 -12.38 5.16 7.68
C ASP A 357 -13.41 4.23 7.03
N GLU A 358 -14.23 3.54 7.83
CA GLU A 358 -15.35 2.74 7.32
C GLU A 358 -16.39 3.60 6.60
N SER A 359 -16.70 4.77 7.14
CA SER A 359 -17.70 5.69 6.60
C SER A 359 -17.23 6.32 5.30
N GLU A 360 -15.97 6.75 5.23
CA GLU A 360 -15.33 7.24 4.00
C GLU A 360 -15.35 6.20 2.89
N LEU A 361 -14.87 4.98 3.18
CA LEU A 361 -14.84 3.92 2.17
C LEU A 361 -16.26 3.54 1.71
N THR A 362 -17.24 3.57 2.61
CA THR A 362 -18.64 3.30 2.25
C THR A 362 -19.17 4.31 1.23
N MET A 363 -18.92 5.60 1.44
CA MET A 363 -19.35 6.64 0.49
C MET A 363 -18.65 6.50 -0.86
N CYS A 364 -17.34 6.25 -0.87
CA CYS A 364 -16.59 5.98 -2.09
C CYS A 364 -17.18 4.79 -2.88
N THR A 365 -17.46 3.68 -2.20
CA THR A 365 -18.05 2.49 -2.80
C THR A 365 -19.47 2.73 -3.33
N ASP A 366 -20.31 3.48 -2.62
CA ASP A 366 -21.68 3.77 -3.08
C ASP A 366 -21.71 4.65 -4.33
N VAL A 367 -20.81 5.64 -4.42
CA VAL A 367 -20.70 6.45 -5.64
C VAL A 367 -20.14 5.64 -6.81
N ASP A 368 -19.14 4.78 -6.55
CA ASP A 368 -18.60 3.88 -7.56
C ASP A 368 -19.67 2.91 -8.11
N ARG A 369 -20.52 2.36 -7.23
CA ARG A 369 -21.68 1.55 -7.62
C ARG A 369 -22.69 2.35 -8.45
N ASN A 370 -22.94 3.62 -8.08
CA ASN A 370 -23.79 4.51 -8.83
C ASN A 370 -23.24 4.77 -10.25
N ASP A 371 -21.95 5.03 -10.38
CA ASP A 371 -21.31 5.27 -11.68
C ASP A 371 -21.44 4.05 -12.60
N LYS A 372 -21.14 2.85 -12.09
CA LYS A 372 -21.34 1.59 -12.83
C LYS A 372 -22.80 1.36 -13.20
N SER A 373 -23.75 1.72 -12.33
CA SER A 373 -25.17 1.44 -12.56
C SER A 373 -25.74 2.18 -13.78
N ARG A 374 -25.09 3.25 -14.24
CA ARG A 374 -25.47 3.99 -15.45
C ARG A 374 -25.17 3.24 -16.75
N ILE A 375 -24.13 2.41 -16.75
CA ILE A 375 -23.55 1.79 -17.94
C ILE A 375 -23.52 0.25 -17.92
N CYS A 376 -23.83 -0.35 -16.77
CA CYS A 376 -23.83 -1.79 -16.60
C CYS A 376 -25.22 -2.41 -16.79
N VAL A 377 -25.25 -3.68 -17.16
CA VAL A 377 -26.46 -4.51 -17.17
C VAL A 377 -27.09 -4.48 -15.77
N PRO A 378 -28.40 -4.16 -15.63
CA PRO A 378 -29.07 -4.12 -14.33
C PRO A 378 -28.84 -5.41 -13.52
N GLY A 379 -28.48 -5.26 -12.24
CA GLY A 379 -28.18 -6.37 -11.34
C GLY A 379 -26.79 -7.01 -11.50
N SER A 380 -25.98 -6.55 -12.45
CA SER A 380 -24.60 -7.05 -12.61
C SER A 380 -23.58 -6.41 -11.67
N VAL A 381 -23.86 -5.21 -11.15
CA VAL A 381 -22.96 -4.47 -10.25
C VAL A 381 -22.89 -5.14 -8.88
N LYS A 382 -21.69 -5.57 -8.47
CA LYS A 382 -21.46 -6.32 -7.24
C LYS A 382 -20.21 -5.82 -6.51
N VAL A 383 -20.31 -5.74 -5.19
CA VAL A 383 -19.15 -5.60 -4.30
C VAL A 383 -18.64 -7.01 -4.00
N ILE A 384 -17.49 -7.38 -4.59
CA ILE A 384 -16.89 -8.71 -4.46
C ILE A 384 -15.79 -8.77 -3.41
N GLY A 385 -15.33 -7.62 -2.93
CA GLY A 385 -14.49 -7.47 -1.75
C GLY A 385 -14.90 -6.22 -0.98
N ARG A 386 -15.04 -6.33 0.35
CA ARG A 386 -15.35 -5.20 1.22
C ARG A 386 -14.35 -5.10 2.36
N ARG A 387 -13.78 -3.91 2.58
CA ARG A 387 -12.77 -3.58 3.59
C ARG A 387 -11.65 -4.63 3.64
N GLN A 388 -11.21 -5.09 2.48
CA GLN A 388 -10.10 -6.03 2.39
C GLN A 388 -8.82 -5.31 2.79
N THR A 389 -8.05 -5.94 3.68
CA THR A 389 -6.77 -5.38 4.15
C THR A 389 -5.69 -5.69 3.13
N GLU A 390 -5.11 -4.65 2.56
CA GLU A 390 -3.97 -4.77 1.66
C GLU A 390 -2.71 -4.24 2.33
N MET A 391 -1.71 -5.12 2.45
CA MET A 391 -0.45 -4.81 3.08
C MET A 391 0.59 -4.43 2.04
N TYR A 392 1.03 -3.17 2.09
CA TYR A 392 2.16 -2.64 1.32
C TYR A 392 3.42 -2.62 2.20
N SER A 393 4.56 -2.22 1.63
CA SER A 393 5.85 -2.21 2.34
C SER A 393 5.83 -1.32 3.59
N HIS A 394 5.14 -0.18 3.54
CA HIS A 394 5.12 0.82 4.61
C HIS A 394 3.72 1.12 5.16
N LEU A 395 2.66 0.79 4.40
CA LEU A 395 1.29 1.13 4.72
C LEU A 395 0.38 -0.10 4.64
N ILE A 396 -0.77 -0.01 5.32
CA ILE A 396 -1.88 -0.94 5.22
C ILE A 396 -3.10 -0.13 4.80
N HIS A 397 -3.81 -0.60 3.78
CA HIS A 397 -5.02 0.05 3.26
C HIS A 397 -6.24 -0.85 3.42
N THR A 398 -7.41 -0.25 3.61
CA THR A 398 -8.68 -0.95 3.37
C THR A 398 -9.18 -0.66 1.97
N VAL A 399 -9.56 -1.72 1.25
CA VAL A 399 -9.94 -1.63 -0.16
C VAL A 399 -11.24 -2.39 -0.41
N ASP A 400 -12.16 -1.75 -1.14
CA ASP A 400 -13.34 -2.40 -1.71
C ASP A 400 -13.04 -2.80 -3.15
N HIS A 401 -13.65 -3.88 -3.64
CA HIS A 401 -13.55 -4.32 -5.03
C HIS A 401 -14.94 -4.42 -5.61
N VAL A 402 -15.22 -3.56 -6.58
CA VAL A 402 -16.53 -3.46 -7.22
C VAL A 402 -16.39 -3.85 -8.69
N GLU A 403 -17.25 -4.74 -9.15
CA GLU A 403 -17.32 -5.14 -10.56
C GLU A 403 -18.73 -5.00 -11.13
N GLY A 404 -18.83 -4.90 -12.45
CA GLY A 404 -20.08 -4.93 -13.20
C GLY A 404 -19.87 -5.50 -14.60
N ARG A 405 -20.97 -5.68 -15.34
CA ARG A 405 -20.94 -6.06 -16.76
C ARG A 405 -21.48 -4.91 -17.59
N LEU A 406 -20.67 -4.36 -18.49
CA LEU A 406 -21.09 -3.30 -19.41
C LEU A 406 -22.30 -3.74 -20.21
N ALA A 407 -23.28 -2.86 -20.35
CA ALA A 407 -24.40 -3.12 -21.24
C ALA A 407 -23.92 -3.05 -22.71
N PRO A 408 -24.52 -3.82 -23.64
CA PRO A 408 -23.99 -3.98 -25.00
C PRO A 408 -23.82 -2.70 -25.82
N GLN A 409 -24.52 -1.63 -25.44
CA GLN A 409 -24.45 -0.32 -26.10
C GLN A 409 -23.31 0.58 -25.60
N TYR A 410 -22.58 0.18 -24.56
CA TYR A 410 -21.49 0.97 -23.96
C TYR A 410 -20.14 0.31 -24.18
N ASP A 411 -19.09 1.13 -24.27
CA ASP A 411 -17.71 0.70 -24.40
C ASP A 411 -16.86 1.05 -23.17
N SER A 412 -15.57 0.69 -23.20
CA SER A 412 -14.64 0.99 -22.12
C SER A 412 -14.41 2.49 -21.91
N LEU A 413 -14.58 3.32 -22.94
CA LEU A 413 -14.52 4.78 -22.79
C LEU A 413 -15.77 5.31 -22.07
N ASP A 414 -16.95 4.71 -22.28
CA ASP A 414 -18.13 5.04 -21.46
C ASP A 414 -17.89 4.70 -19.98
N ALA A 415 -17.22 3.57 -19.71
CA ALA A 415 -16.77 3.22 -18.37
C ALA A 415 -15.80 4.25 -17.79
N PHE A 416 -14.75 4.59 -18.53
CA PHE A 416 -13.77 5.60 -18.12
C PHE A 416 -14.43 6.96 -17.85
N ILE A 417 -15.28 7.45 -18.75
CA ILE A 417 -15.87 8.78 -18.65
C ILE A 417 -16.91 8.86 -17.53
N THR A 418 -17.72 7.82 -17.35
CA THR A 418 -18.78 7.83 -16.33
C THR A 418 -18.23 7.90 -14.91
N HIS A 419 -17.10 7.24 -14.67
CA HIS A 419 -16.41 7.28 -13.37
C HIS A 419 -15.64 8.60 -13.15
N MET A 420 -15.54 9.48 -14.15
CA MET A 420 -14.66 10.64 -14.14
C MET A 420 -15.15 11.70 -13.13
N TRP A 421 -14.39 12.10 -12.12
CA TRP A 421 -13.29 11.33 -11.50
C TRP A 421 -13.76 10.64 -10.21
N ALA A 422 -12.90 9.75 -9.68
CA ALA A 422 -13.20 9.00 -8.48
C ALA A 422 -13.43 9.93 -7.26
N VAL A 423 -14.30 9.50 -6.35
CA VAL A 423 -14.61 10.27 -5.12
C VAL A 423 -13.38 10.42 -4.24
N THR A 424 -12.51 9.41 -4.22
CA THR A 424 -11.22 9.37 -3.51
C THR A 424 -10.27 10.52 -3.88
N ILE A 425 -10.53 11.23 -4.99
CA ILE A 425 -9.79 12.43 -5.38
C ILE A 425 -10.66 13.66 -5.58
N THR A 426 -11.99 13.55 -5.60
CA THR A 426 -12.92 14.69 -5.73
C THR A 426 -13.67 14.93 -4.43
N GLY A 427 -14.65 14.07 -4.15
CA GLY A 427 -15.61 14.20 -3.07
C GLY A 427 -17.02 13.83 -3.51
N ALA A 428 -17.98 14.00 -2.60
CA ALA A 428 -19.39 13.65 -2.82
C ALA A 428 -20.31 14.75 -2.27
N PRO A 429 -21.38 15.14 -3.01
CA PRO A 429 -21.70 14.79 -4.41
C PRO A 429 -20.65 15.34 -5.39
N LYS A 430 -20.24 14.55 -6.40
CA LYS A 430 -19.09 14.89 -7.28
C LYS A 430 -19.16 16.29 -7.90
N PRO A 431 -20.27 16.74 -8.53
CA PRO A 431 -20.29 18.06 -9.18
C PRO A 431 -20.13 19.21 -8.18
N ALA A 432 -20.64 19.06 -6.96
CA ALA A 432 -20.48 20.05 -5.90
C ALA A 432 -19.03 20.10 -5.41
N ALA A 433 -18.42 18.93 -5.17
CA ALA A 433 -17.01 18.81 -4.77
C ALA A 433 -16.05 19.38 -5.82
N ILE A 434 -16.23 19.05 -7.10
CA ILE A 434 -15.39 19.56 -8.20
C ILE A 434 -15.53 21.09 -8.33
N ARG A 435 -16.75 21.62 -8.18
CA ARG A 435 -16.98 23.08 -8.21
C ARG A 435 -16.30 23.77 -7.04
N TRP A 436 -16.37 23.18 -5.85
CA TRP A 436 -15.70 23.70 -4.66
C TRP A 436 -14.17 23.67 -4.81
N ILE A 437 -13.61 22.57 -5.34
CA ILE A 437 -12.19 22.44 -5.69
C ILE A 437 -11.78 23.53 -6.69
N GLU A 438 -12.61 23.77 -7.71
CA GLU A 438 -12.34 24.82 -8.71
C GLU A 438 -12.36 26.23 -8.11
N GLN A 439 -13.06 26.45 -6.99
CA GLN A 439 -13.13 27.75 -6.33
C GLN A 439 -12.07 27.95 -5.24
N ASN A 440 -11.64 26.88 -4.56
CA ASN A 440 -10.88 26.99 -3.31
C ASN A 440 -9.42 26.53 -3.40
N GLU A 441 -9.05 25.75 -4.41
CA GLU A 441 -7.63 25.41 -4.63
C GLU A 441 -6.87 26.58 -5.29
N PRO A 442 -5.55 26.73 -5.06
CA PRO A 442 -4.80 27.87 -5.60
C PRO A 442 -4.43 27.73 -7.09
N ALA A 443 -4.47 26.52 -7.66
CA ALA A 443 -4.02 26.23 -9.02
C ALA A 443 -4.81 25.06 -9.64
N PRO A 444 -4.92 24.97 -10.99
CA PRO A 444 -5.47 23.81 -11.69
C PRO A 444 -4.72 22.53 -11.31
N ARG A 445 -5.38 21.37 -11.36
CA ARG A 445 -4.77 20.08 -10.97
C ARG A 445 -3.91 19.46 -12.04
N ILE A 446 -4.14 19.83 -13.29
CA ILE A 446 -3.39 19.35 -14.46
C ILE A 446 -3.46 17.81 -14.50
N TRP A 447 -2.43 17.11 -14.06
CA TRP A 447 -2.40 15.65 -14.05
C TRP A 447 -2.95 15.02 -12.78
N TYR A 448 -2.88 15.67 -11.61
CA TYR A 448 -3.21 15.03 -10.32
C TYR A 448 -4.71 14.69 -10.21
N GLY A 449 -5.02 13.42 -9.90
CA GLY A 449 -6.38 12.92 -9.82
C GLY A 449 -7.01 12.58 -11.18
N GLY A 450 -6.25 12.72 -12.27
CA GLY A 450 -6.55 12.09 -13.55
C GLY A 450 -6.18 10.60 -13.57
N ALA A 451 -5.79 10.07 -14.72
CA ALA A 451 -5.43 8.66 -14.89
C ALA A 451 -4.24 8.46 -15.85
N VAL A 452 -3.59 7.32 -15.72
CA VAL A 452 -2.55 6.83 -16.64
C VAL A 452 -2.79 5.37 -16.98
N GLY A 453 -2.34 4.95 -18.17
CA GLY A 453 -2.43 3.57 -18.59
C GLY A 453 -2.63 3.45 -20.08
N TYR A 454 -3.46 2.49 -20.49
CA TYR A 454 -3.68 2.20 -21.91
C TYR A 454 -5.11 1.80 -22.24
N LEU A 455 -5.51 2.12 -23.47
CA LEU A 455 -6.72 1.71 -24.16
C LEU A 455 -6.31 0.86 -25.36
N ALA A 456 -6.56 -0.44 -25.32
CA ALA A 456 -6.31 -1.34 -26.43
C ALA A 456 -7.42 -1.25 -27.49
N PHE A 457 -7.06 -1.50 -28.75
CA PHE A 457 -8.01 -1.41 -29.87
C PHE A 457 -8.97 -2.60 -29.97
N ASN A 458 -8.78 -3.65 -29.17
CA ASN A 458 -9.83 -4.66 -28.92
C ASN A 458 -10.95 -4.16 -28.00
N GLY A 459 -10.77 -3.01 -27.36
CA GLY A 459 -11.72 -2.40 -26.43
C GLY A 459 -11.33 -2.51 -24.96
N ASP A 460 -10.30 -3.27 -24.60
CA ASP A 460 -9.84 -3.38 -23.22
C ASP A 460 -9.18 -2.07 -22.75
N LEU A 461 -9.28 -1.80 -21.46
CA LEU A 461 -8.77 -0.59 -20.82
C LEU A 461 -8.14 -0.94 -19.48
N ASN A 462 -6.96 -0.42 -19.19
CA ASN A 462 -6.33 -0.60 -17.90
C ASN A 462 -5.71 0.71 -17.44
N THR A 463 -6.28 1.30 -16.39
CA THR A 463 -5.88 2.62 -15.90
C THR A 463 -5.75 2.67 -14.38
N GLY A 464 -4.75 3.39 -13.91
CA GLY A 464 -4.56 3.77 -12.51
C GLY A 464 -4.73 5.27 -12.34
N LEU A 465 -5.16 5.72 -11.16
CA LEU A 465 -5.23 7.15 -10.86
C LEU A 465 -3.82 7.75 -10.78
N THR A 466 -3.65 9.01 -11.15
CA THR A 466 -2.41 9.77 -10.96
C THR A 466 -2.28 10.29 -9.52
N LEU A 467 -2.23 9.33 -8.59
CA LEU A 467 -1.88 9.51 -7.20
C LEU A 467 -0.40 9.22 -6.99
N ARG A 468 0.20 9.78 -5.93
CA ARG A 468 1.63 9.59 -5.62
C ARG A 468 2.50 9.80 -6.87
N THR A 469 2.22 10.88 -7.58
CA THR A 469 2.81 11.24 -8.87
C THR A 469 3.67 12.50 -8.72
N ILE A 470 4.84 12.47 -9.33
CA ILE A 470 5.76 13.58 -9.50
C ILE A 470 5.64 14.04 -10.94
N ARG A 471 5.26 15.30 -11.14
CA ARG A 471 5.33 15.96 -12.43
C ARG A 471 6.66 16.70 -12.52
N ILE A 472 7.50 16.37 -13.50
CA ILE A 472 8.79 17.02 -13.71
C ILE A 472 8.71 17.85 -14.99
N LYS A 473 8.68 19.17 -14.86
CA LYS A 473 8.73 20.12 -15.98
C LYS A 473 9.79 21.17 -15.65
N ASN A 474 10.69 21.45 -16.59
CA ASN A 474 11.74 22.46 -16.41
C ASN A 474 12.58 22.25 -15.13
N ASP A 475 12.94 21.00 -14.84
CA ASP A 475 13.66 20.54 -13.63
C ASP A 475 13.04 20.92 -12.28
N VAL A 476 11.76 21.26 -12.31
CA VAL A 476 10.92 21.39 -11.13
C VAL A 476 10.07 20.14 -11.00
N ALA A 477 10.27 19.43 -9.89
CA ALA A 477 9.39 18.36 -9.47
C ALA A 477 8.24 18.95 -8.67
N GLU A 478 7.03 18.92 -9.23
CA GLU A 478 5.79 19.21 -8.54
C GLU A 478 5.18 17.91 -7.98
N ILE A 479 4.94 17.90 -6.68
CA ILE A 479 4.29 16.82 -5.94
C ILE A 479 2.98 17.36 -5.40
N ARG A 480 1.86 16.93 -5.97
CA ARG A 480 0.53 17.29 -5.47
C ARG A 480 -0.03 16.16 -4.63
N VAL A 481 -0.66 16.51 -3.50
CA VAL A 481 -1.22 15.58 -2.53
C VAL A 481 -2.49 16.13 -1.90
N GLY A 482 -3.40 15.23 -1.53
CA GLY A 482 -4.64 15.55 -0.83
C GLY A 482 -5.02 14.51 0.21
N ALA A 483 -5.97 14.86 1.05
CA ALA A 483 -6.57 14.00 2.06
C ALA A 483 -8.10 14.13 1.99
N THR A 484 -8.79 13.04 2.31
CA THR A 484 -10.24 13.00 2.34
C THR A 484 -10.74 13.77 3.54
N VAL A 485 -11.63 14.74 3.31
CA VAL A 485 -12.17 15.58 4.38
C VAL A 485 -13.66 15.30 4.53
N LEU A 486 -14.03 14.93 5.75
CA LEU A 486 -15.41 14.81 6.22
C LEU A 486 -15.75 15.92 7.22
N TYR A 487 -17.01 15.95 7.66
CA TYR A 487 -17.48 16.90 8.67
C TYR A 487 -16.74 16.81 10.01
N ASP A 488 -16.29 15.62 10.39
CA ASP A 488 -15.57 15.32 11.64
C ASP A 488 -14.04 15.28 11.47
N SER A 489 -13.52 15.61 10.28
CA SER A 489 -12.08 15.72 10.05
C SER A 489 -11.46 16.85 10.87
N ILE A 490 -10.25 16.60 11.38
CA ILE A 490 -9.45 17.57 12.14
C ILE A 490 -8.47 18.24 11.17
N PRO A 491 -8.59 19.56 10.88
CA PRO A 491 -7.82 20.23 9.83
C PRO A 491 -6.30 20.04 9.88
N GLU A 492 -5.73 20.05 11.08
CA GLU A 492 -4.30 19.87 11.32
C GLU A 492 -3.84 18.43 11.03
N ASP A 493 -4.67 17.44 11.35
CA ASP A 493 -4.38 16.03 11.08
C ASP A 493 -4.43 15.75 9.58
N GLU A 494 -5.41 16.34 8.87
CA GLU A 494 -5.51 16.21 7.42
C GLU A 494 -4.31 16.84 6.70
N GLU A 495 -3.81 18.00 7.19
CA GLU A 495 -2.56 18.59 6.68
C GLU A 495 -1.36 17.64 6.93
N ALA A 496 -1.24 17.07 8.13
CA ALA A 496 -0.18 16.11 8.45
C ALA A 496 -0.24 14.84 7.58
N GLU A 497 -1.45 14.38 7.25
CA GLU A 497 -1.66 13.23 6.36
C GLU A 497 -1.13 13.52 4.96
N THR A 498 -1.41 14.69 4.39
CA THR A 498 -0.89 15.04 3.06
C THR A 498 0.64 15.04 3.01
N LEU A 499 1.31 15.53 4.06
CA LEU A 499 2.77 15.50 4.17
C LEU A 499 3.30 14.06 4.27
N THR A 500 2.60 13.20 5.02
CA THR A 500 2.92 11.77 5.12
C THR A 500 2.79 11.08 3.77
N LYS A 501 1.74 11.38 3.00
CA LYS A 501 1.53 10.88 1.64
C LYS A 501 2.61 11.37 0.68
N ALA A 502 3.13 12.60 0.86
CA ALA A 502 4.18 13.18 0.03
C ALA A 502 5.60 12.70 0.34
N ALA A 503 5.85 12.25 1.58
CA ALA A 503 7.20 11.98 2.09
C ALA A 503 8.04 11.04 1.20
N ALA A 504 7.43 9.95 0.71
CA ALA A 504 8.10 8.99 -0.16
C ALA A 504 8.52 9.60 -1.51
N LEU A 505 7.71 10.50 -2.07
CA LEU A 505 8.01 11.18 -3.33
C LEU A 505 9.14 12.19 -3.15
N VAL A 506 9.08 12.97 -2.07
CA VAL A 506 10.13 13.94 -1.70
C VAL A 506 11.46 13.19 -1.48
N GLN A 507 11.43 12.03 -0.82
CA GLN A 507 12.60 11.19 -0.62
C GLN A 507 13.17 10.65 -1.94
N ALA A 508 12.33 10.31 -2.92
CA ALA A 508 12.79 9.84 -4.22
C ALA A 508 13.50 10.94 -5.03
N ILE A 509 13.09 12.21 -4.87
CA ILE A 509 13.69 13.37 -5.56
C ILE A 509 14.97 13.83 -4.86
N ARG A 510 14.96 13.96 -3.54
CA ARG A 510 16.12 14.45 -2.79
C ARG A 510 17.20 13.37 -2.79
N SER A 511 18.33 13.65 -3.44
CA SER A 511 19.46 12.73 -3.50
C SER A 511 19.95 12.40 -2.08
N VAL A 512 19.52 11.26 -1.54
CA VAL A 512 20.13 10.72 -0.32
C VAL A 512 21.48 10.14 -0.74
N ARG A 513 22.57 10.84 -0.42
CA ARG A 513 23.88 10.21 -0.19
C ARG A 513 23.62 9.02 0.70
N GLU A 514 23.73 7.82 0.13
CA GLU A 514 23.61 6.50 0.76
C GLU A 514 23.49 6.56 2.28
N GLY A 515 22.26 6.77 2.76
CA GLY A 515 21.88 6.41 4.11
C GLY A 515 21.85 4.90 4.09
N LYS A 516 22.88 4.27 4.66
CA LYS A 516 22.97 2.83 4.87
C LYS A 516 21.57 2.26 5.12
N LEU A 517 21.20 1.25 4.32
CA LEU A 517 20.08 0.36 4.58
C LEU A 517 19.94 0.15 6.09
N PRO A 518 18.72 0.19 6.66
CA PRO A 518 18.53 -0.14 8.07
C PRO A 518 19.25 -1.46 8.32
N GLN A 519 20.28 -1.37 9.15
CA GLN A 519 21.11 -2.49 9.54
C GLN A 519 20.13 -3.59 9.95
N LYS A 520 20.23 -4.78 9.35
CA LYS A 520 19.58 -5.97 9.91
C LYS A 520 19.82 -5.90 11.41
N LEU A 521 18.75 -5.99 12.21
CA LEU A 521 18.84 -6.15 13.66
C LEU A 521 19.65 -7.43 13.93
N THR A 522 20.97 -7.30 13.91
CA THR A 522 21.94 -8.30 14.29
C THR A 522 22.66 -7.71 15.49
N GLY A 523 22.25 -8.15 16.66
CA GLY A 523 22.90 -7.77 17.90
C GLY A 523 21.98 -8.02 19.07
N PHE A 524 22.05 -9.23 19.63
CA PHE A 524 21.69 -9.41 21.04
C PHE A 524 22.42 -8.33 21.86
N PRO A 525 21.77 -7.72 22.88
CA PRO A 525 22.40 -6.66 23.66
C PRO A 525 23.77 -7.11 24.19
N PRO A 526 24.74 -6.17 24.29
CA PRO A 526 26.14 -6.48 24.62
C PRO A 526 26.33 -7.07 26.02
N THR A 527 25.35 -6.93 26.91
CA THR A 527 25.33 -7.57 28.24
C THR A 527 24.26 -8.64 28.27
N ARG A 528 24.70 -9.89 28.37
CA ARG A 528 23.86 -11.09 28.52
C ARG A 528 23.81 -11.47 30.00
N PRO A 529 22.75 -11.12 30.76
CA PRO A 529 22.73 -11.29 32.22
C PRO A 529 22.82 -12.75 32.66
N GLY A 530 22.46 -13.69 31.77
CA GLY A 530 22.61 -15.12 32.00
C GLY A 530 23.97 -15.69 31.59
N ALA A 531 24.89 -14.92 31.00
CA ALA A 531 26.17 -15.45 30.52
C ALA A 531 26.97 -16.09 31.67
N GLY A 532 27.36 -17.35 31.48
CA GLY A 532 28.10 -18.13 32.49
C GLY A 532 27.23 -18.65 33.64
N LYS A 533 25.91 -18.45 33.59
CA LYS A 533 24.95 -19.01 34.56
C LYS A 533 24.36 -20.31 34.03
N ARG A 534 24.14 -21.27 34.93
CA ARG A 534 23.51 -22.56 34.63
C ARG A 534 22.17 -22.67 35.34
N VAL A 535 21.09 -22.85 34.58
CA VAL A 535 19.70 -22.88 35.08
C VAL A 535 19.15 -24.29 34.98
N LEU A 536 18.69 -24.85 36.10
CA LEU A 536 17.91 -26.08 36.10
C LEU A 536 16.43 -25.75 35.85
N PHE A 537 15.91 -26.17 34.71
CA PHE A 537 14.49 -26.04 34.37
C PHE A 537 13.75 -27.33 34.73
N VAL A 538 12.90 -27.26 35.74
CA VAL A 538 12.08 -28.38 36.22
C VAL A 538 10.78 -28.43 35.44
N ASP A 539 10.64 -29.40 34.56
CA ASP A 539 9.49 -29.62 33.68
C ASP A 539 8.39 -30.42 34.40
N HIS A 540 7.26 -29.74 34.64
CA HIS A 540 6.01 -30.27 35.21
C HIS A 540 4.96 -30.62 34.15
N GLU A 541 5.40 -31.05 32.96
CA GLU A 541 4.54 -31.58 31.88
C GLU A 541 3.65 -30.53 31.20
N ASP A 542 4.15 -29.30 31.09
CA ASP A 542 3.51 -28.24 30.30
C ASP A 542 4.05 -28.22 28.85
N SER A 543 3.19 -27.85 27.90
CA SER A 543 3.56 -27.70 26.49
C SER A 543 4.40 -26.44 26.19
N PHE A 544 4.44 -25.46 27.10
CA PHE A 544 5.14 -24.18 26.94
C PHE A 544 6.60 -24.19 27.47
N VAL A 545 7.05 -25.31 28.03
CA VAL A 545 8.36 -25.47 28.68
C VAL A 545 9.52 -24.99 27.81
N HIS A 546 9.55 -25.36 26.54
CA HIS A 546 10.67 -25.01 25.67
C HIS A 546 10.66 -23.55 25.21
N THR A 547 9.50 -22.88 25.15
CA THR A 547 9.41 -21.45 24.86
C THR A 547 9.95 -20.64 26.03
N LEU A 548 9.55 -20.99 27.26
CA LEU A 548 10.07 -20.36 28.47
C LEU A 548 11.58 -20.61 28.62
N ALA A 549 12.03 -21.87 28.44
CA ALA A 549 13.45 -22.20 28.49
C ALA A 549 14.27 -21.43 27.43
N ASN A 550 13.67 -21.17 26.26
CA ASN A 550 14.29 -20.37 25.21
C ASN A 550 14.53 -18.92 25.68
N TYR A 551 13.58 -18.27 26.37
CA TYR A 551 13.79 -16.92 26.89
C TYR A 551 14.97 -16.85 27.86
N PHE A 552 15.14 -17.85 28.73
CA PHE A 552 16.34 -17.95 29.58
C PHE A 552 17.62 -18.14 28.76
N ARG A 553 17.61 -18.99 27.72
CA ARG A 553 18.77 -19.16 26.82
C ARG A 553 19.13 -17.88 26.06
N GLN A 554 18.15 -17.06 25.66
CA GLN A 554 18.39 -15.79 24.96
C GLN A 554 19.20 -14.80 25.81
N THR A 555 19.11 -14.89 27.14
CA THR A 555 19.94 -14.09 28.06
C THR A 555 21.39 -14.57 28.17
N GLY A 556 21.76 -15.68 27.51
CA GLY A 556 23.09 -16.29 27.57
C GLY A 556 23.27 -17.43 28.58
N ALA A 557 22.23 -17.80 29.32
CA ALA A 557 22.30 -18.90 30.29
C ALA A 557 22.36 -20.29 29.64
N ASP A 558 23.10 -21.20 30.25
CA ASP A 558 23.04 -22.64 29.96
C ASP A 558 21.83 -23.23 30.67
N VAL A 559 20.83 -23.70 29.93
CA VAL A 559 19.56 -24.18 30.49
C VAL A 559 19.41 -25.68 30.27
N VAL A 560 19.43 -26.43 31.37
CA VAL A 560 19.21 -27.88 31.41
C VAL A 560 17.76 -28.15 31.81
N THR A 561 17.00 -28.86 30.99
CA THR A 561 15.60 -29.17 31.25
C THR A 561 15.45 -30.64 31.67
N LEU A 562 14.90 -30.88 32.86
CA LEU A 562 14.65 -32.22 33.40
C LEU A 562 13.19 -32.36 33.84
N ARG A 563 12.61 -33.56 33.64
CA ARG A 563 11.30 -33.90 34.24
C ARG A 563 11.40 -33.81 35.76
N SER A 564 10.30 -33.43 36.41
CA SER A 564 10.21 -33.17 37.85
C SER A 564 10.92 -34.20 38.74
N HIS A 565 10.72 -35.50 38.52
CA HIS A 565 11.37 -36.56 39.30
C HIS A 565 12.89 -36.65 39.11
N PHE A 566 13.39 -36.47 37.88
CA PHE A 566 14.83 -36.43 37.60
C PHE A 566 15.47 -35.15 38.14
N ALA A 567 14.77 -34.02 38.09
CA ALA A 567 15.24 -32.78 38.69
C ALA A 567 15.40 -32.90 40.20
N ARG A 568 14.44 -33.52 40.91
CA ARG A 568 14.56 -33.82 42.34
C ARG A 568 15.75 -34.71 42.65
N GLN A 569 15.98 -35.74 41.84
CA GLN A 569 17.16 -36.60 42.00
C GLN A 569 18.46 -35.81 41.81
N ALA A 570 18.57 -35.01 40.74
CA ALA A 570 19.75 -34.19 40.47
C ALA A 570 20.04 -33.18 41.60
N LEU A 571 18.99 -32.52 42.11
CA LEU A 571 19.08 -31.64 43.26
C LEU A 571 19.54 -32.42 44.50
N ALA A 572 18.91 -33.54 44.83
CA ALA A 572 19.24 -34.36 45.99
C ALA A 572 20.69 -34.88 45.97
N GLU A 573 21.19 -35.30 44.81
CA GLU A 573 22.57 -35.78 44.64
C GLU A 573 23.61 -34.65 44.76
N GLY A 574 23.27 -33.43 44.32
CA GLY A 574 24.15 -32.26 44.43
C GLY A 574 25.46 -32.34 43.64
N ARG A 575 25.52 -33.20 42.59
CA ARG A 575 26.72 -33.40 41.76
C ARG A 575 26.94 -32.31 40.71
N GLU A 576 25.88 -31.57 40.39
CA GLU A 576 25.88 -30.52 39.38
C GLU A 576 25.63 -29.15 40.03
N HIS A 577 26.33 -28.12 39.55
CA HIS A 577 26.11 -26.73 39.98
C HIS A 577 25.00 -26.08 39.13
N PHE A 578 24.11 -25.36 39.81
CA PHE A 578 23.07 -24.52 39.21
C PHE A 578 23.00 -23.18 39.94
N ASP A 579 22.85 -22.09 39.19
CA ASP A 579 22.71 -20.74 39.74
C ASP A 579 21.24 -20.33 39.95
N LEU A 580 20.31 -21.06 39.34
CA LEU A 580 18.87 -20.84 39.45
C LEU A 580 18.10 -22.14 39.19
N VAL A 581 17.05 -22.38 39.97
CA VAL A 581 16.06 -23.42 39.71
C VAL A 581 14.77 -22.78 39.21
N LEU A 582 14.35 -23.13 38.00
CA LEU A 582 13.12 -22.66 37.38
C LEU A 582 12.04 -23.74 37.49
N LEU A 583 10.97 -23.44 38.22
CA LEU A 583 9.80 -24.30 38.35
C LEU A 583 8.80 -23.95 37.24
N SER A 584 8.64 -24.85 36.28
CA SER A 584 7.78 -24.60 35.13
C SER A 584 6.30 -24.55 35.49
N PRO A 585 5.45 -24.02 34.59
CA PRO A 585 4.03 -24.33 34.58
C PRO A 585 3.77 -25.83 34.47
N GLY A 586 2.52 -26.24 34.71
CA GLY A 586 2.08 -27.63 34.61
C GLY A 586 0.57 -27.75 34.87
N PRO A 587 -0.04 -28.89 34.50
CA PRO A 587 -1.45 -29.15 34.77
C PRO A 587 -1.69 -29.46 36.26
N GLY A 588 -2.95 -29.57 36.66
CA GLY A 588 -3.32 -30.14 37.95
C GLY A 588 -2.92 -29.28 39.16
N ARG A 589 -2.43 -29.93 40.22
CA ARG A 589 -2.09 -29.31 41.52
C ARG A 589 -0.62 -29.53 41.88
N PRO A 590 0.02 -28.62 42.64
CA PRO A 590 1.45 -28.74 42.95
C PRO A 590 1.86 -30.04 43.64
N GLU A 591 0.98 -30.61 44.48
CA GLU A 591 1.16 -31.89 45.18
C GLU A 591 1.46 -33.06 44.22
N GLN A 592 0.83 -33.08 43.04
CA GLN A 592 0.98 -34.16 42.06
C GLN A 592 2.41 -34.26 41.52
N PHE A 593 3.12 -33.14 41.52
CA PHE A 593 4.51 -33.03 41.07
C PHE A 593 5.52 -33.02 42.21
N GLN A 594 5.08 -33.14 43.47
CA GLN A 594 5.93 -33.05 44.66
C GLN A 594 6.74 -31.74 44.68
N LEU A 595 6.09 -30.62 44.32
CA LEU A 595 6.72 -29.31 44.25
C LEU A 595 7.31 -28.88 45.61
N SER A 596 6.62 -29.16 46.71
CA SER A 596 7.10 -28.86 48.07
C SER A 596 8.44 -29.55 48.40
N GLU A 597 8.63 -30.79 47.96
CA GLU A 597 9.90 -31.51 48.13
C GLU A 597 11.01 -30.86 47.28
N THR A 598 10.70 -30.50 46.04
CA THR A 598 11.63 -29.81 45.13
C THR A 598 12.09 -28.47 45.72
N ILE A 599 11.15 -27.67 46.25
CA ILE A 599 11.45 -26.37 46.88
C ILE A 599 12.26 -26.58 48.16
N SER A 600 11.93 -27.58 48.99
CA SER A 600 12.72 -27.92 50.19
C SER A 600 14.19 -28.21 49.85
N LEU A 601 14.43 -28.95 48.77
CA LEU A 601 15.79 -29.26 48.30
C LEU A 601 16.56 -28.02 47.82
N CYS A 602 15.85 -27.04 47.23
CA CYS A 602 16.43 -25.76 46.80
C CYS A 602 16.78 -24.89 48.01
N VAL A 603 15.85 -24.74 48.96
CA VAL A 603 16.06 -23.96 50.19
C VAL A 603 17.21 -24.53 51.02
N ALA A 604 17.27 -25.85 51.19
CA ALA A 604 18.35 -26.51 51.92
C ALA A 604 19.73 -26.33 51.29
N ARG A 605 19.79 -25.94 50.00
CA ARG A 605 21.02 -25.67 49.24
C ARG A 605 21.23 -24.18 48.96
N GLU A 606 20.38 -23.31 49.52
CA GLU A 606 20.42 -21.87 49.30
C GLU A 606 20.33 -21.50 47.81
N LEU A 607 19.63 -22.32 47.01
CA LEU A 607 19.45 -22.10 45.57
C LEU A 607 18.32 -21.10 45.31
N PRO A 608 18.56 -20.06 44.48
CA PRO A 608 17.51 -19.19 43.98
C PRO A 608 16.45 -19.96 43.20
N VAL A 609 15.17 -19.56 43.37
CA VAL A 609 14.03 -20.20 42.70
C VAL A 609 13.19 -19.16 41.96
N PHE A 610 12.85 -19.46 40.71
CA PHE A 610 11.85 -18.73 39.95
C PHE A 610 10.67 -19.66 39.60
N GLY A 611 9.46 -19.32 40.02
CA GLY A 611 8.25 -20.10 39.73
C GLY A 611 7.36 -19.43 38.68
N VAL A 612 6.83 -20.22 37.75
CA VAL A 612 5.84 -19.74 36.77
C VAL A 612 4.58 -20.59 36.85
N CYS A 613 3.41 -19.96 36.98
CA CYS A 613 2.10 -20.59 37.05
C CYS A 613 2.02 -21.66 38.16
N LEU A 614 2.08 -22.96 37.82
CA LEU A 614 2.15 -24.06 38.78
C LEU A 614 3.34 -23.91 39.74
N GLY A 615 4.46 -23.35 39.28
CA GLY A 615 5.61 -23.02 40.13
C GLY A 615 5.28 -22.00 41.23
N LEU A 616 4.53 -20.93 40.91
CA LEU A 616 4.05 -19.97 41.91
C LEU A 616 3.12 -20.66 42.91
N GLN A 617 2.19 -21.46 42.40
CA GLN A 617 1.22 -22.19 43.20
C GLN A 617 1.91 -23.12 44.21
N GLY A 618 2.94 -23.85 43.75
CA GLY A 618 3.75 -24.71 44.62
C GLY A 618 4.56 -23.93 45.66
N ILE A 619 5.08 -22.75 45.31
CA ILE A 619 5.78 -21.88 46.27
C ILE A 619 4.82 -21.40 47.36
N VAL A 620 3.61 -20.97 47.00
CA VAL A 620 2.61 -20.51 47.96
C VAL A 620 2.20 -21.65 48.91
N GLU A 621 1.89 -22.84 48.40
CA GLU A 621 1.55 -24.00 49.24
C GLU A 621 2.72 -24.43 50.14
N HIS A 622 3.95 -24.44 49.62
CA HIS A 622 5.14 -24.85 50.38
C HIS A 622 5.37 -24.01 51.64
N PHE A 623 5.15 -22.69 51.54
CA PHE A 623 5.31 -21.77 52.69
C PHE A 623 4.05 -21.63 53.56
N GLY A 624 3.05 -22.50 53.37
CA GLY A 624 1.86 -22.55 54.22
C GLY A 624 0.71 -21.63 53.78
N GLY A 625 0.74 -21.14 52.53
CA GLY A 625 -0.41 -20.49 51.91
C GLY A 625 -1.45 -21.49 51.41
N ALA A 626 -2.57 -20.98 50.89
CA ALA A 626 -3.66 -21.78 50.35
C ALA A 626 -4.02 -21.35 48.92
N LEU A 627 -4.34 -22.34 48.08
CA LEU A 627 -4.85 -22.12 46.72
C LEU A 627 -6.36 -22.31 46.68
N ASP A 628 -7.03 -21.55 45.81
CA ASP A 628 -8.45 -21.74 45.52
C ASP A 628 -8.72 -21.68 44.00
N LEU A 629 -9.88 -22.17 43.60
CA LEU A 629 -10.35 -22.13 42.22
C LEU A 629 -10.93 -20.74 41.90
N LEU A 630 -10.53 -20.21 40.76
CA LEU A 630 -11.19 -19.03 40.21
C LEU A 630 -12.66 -19.36 39.87
N PRO A 631 -13.61 -18.44 40.13
CA PRO A 631 -15.00 -18.60 39.69
C PRO A 631 -15.13 -18.83 38.18
N VAL A 632 -14.22 -18.25 37.40
CA VAL A 632 -14.10 -18.44 35.95
C VAL A 632 -12.64 -18.75 35.61
N PRO A 633 -12.34 -19.95 35.08
CA PRO A 633 -10.98 -20.30 34.65
C PRO A 633 -10.41 -19.32 33.59
N ARG A 634 -9.12 -19.03 33.67
CA ARG A 634 -8.41 -18.13 32.75
C ARG A 634 -7.46 -18.94 31.88
N HIS A 635 -7.99 -19.57 30.83
CA HIS A 635 -7.22 -20.37 29.87
C HIS A 635 -7.09 -19.64 28.53
N GLY A 636 -5.88 -19.22 28.16
CA GLY A 636 -5.64 -18.47 26.93
C GLY A 636 -6.29 -17.08 26.96
N LYS A 637 -6.31 -16.42 28.13
CA LYS A 637 -6.95 -15.11 28.31
C LYS A 637 -5.90 -14.05 28.65
N PRO A 638 -5.95 -12.86 28.01
CA PRO A 638 -5.15 -11.74 28.47
C PRO A 638 -5.75 -11.16 29.76
N ALA A 639 -4.89 -10.68 30.65
CA ALA A 639 -5.31 -9.89 31.80
C ALA A 639 -4.36 -8.71 32.01
N LYS A 640 -4.89 -7.59 32.51
CA LYS A 640 -4.08 -6.48 32.97
C LYS A 640 -3.58 -6.75 34.39
N VAL A 641 -2.31 -6.46 34.61
CA VAL A 641 -1.61 -6.68 35.87
C VAL A 641 -0.98 -5.37 36.32
N LEU A 642 -1.19 -5.05 37.59
CA LEU A 642 -0.69 -3.87 38.28
C LEU A 642 0.47 -4.28 39.19
N GLN A 643 1.56 -3.53 39.14
CA GLN A 643 2.64 -3.64 40.12
C GLN A 643 2.18 -3.00 41.43
N VAL A 644 2.19 -3.77 42.52
CA VAL A 644 1.75 -3.30 43.85
C VAL A 644 2.85 -3.34 44.91
N GLY A 645 3.99 -3.95 44.60
CA GLY A 645 5.15 -4.01 45.47
C GLY A 645 6.44 -3.72 44.73
N GLN A 646 7.42 -3.15 45.43
CA GLN A 646 8.76 -2.94 44.86
C GLN A 646 9.44 -4.29 44.66
N SER A 647 9.76 -4.63 43.41
CA SER A 647 10.56 -5.78 43.07
C SER A 647 11.42 -5.46 41.86
N GLU A 648 12.72 -5.70 41.96
CA GLU A 648 13.63 -5.57 40.79
C GLU A 648 13.25 -6.49 39.61
N MET A 649 12.42 -7.53 39.81
CA MET A 649 11.90 -8.34 38.68
C MET A 649 11.10 -7.46 37.70
N TRP A 650 10.54 -6.35 38.19
CA TRP A 650 9.79 -5.38 37.41
C TRP A 650 10.64 -4.23 36.88
N ALA A 651 11.96 -4.24 37.07
CA ALA A 651 12.83 -3.14 36.69
C ALA A 651 12.68 -2.80 35.19
N GLY A 652 12.36 -1.52 34.90
CA GLY A 652 12.15 -1.02 33.55
C GLY A 652 10.88 -1.54 32.86
N LEU A 653 9.97 -2.21 33.57
CA LEU A 653 8.62 -2.55 33.10
C LEU A 653 7.61 -1.47 33.52
N PRO A 654 6.58 -1.20 32.72
CA PRO A 654 5.54 -0.23 33.07
C PRO A 654 4.77 -0.68 34.32
N ALA A 655 4.23 0.27 35.10
CA ALA A 655 3.48 -0.02 36.32
C ALA A 655 2.24 -0.90 36.09
N GLU A 656 1.68 -0.85 34.88
CA GLU A 656 0.58 -1.68 34.41
C GLU A 656 0.97 -2.34 33.08
N PHE A 657 0.70 -3.63 32.93
CA PHE A 657 0.95 -4.37 31.68
C PHE A 657 -0.03 -5.53 31.46
N THR A 658 -0.10 -6.03 30.21
CA THR A 658 -0.95 -7.16 29.84
C THR A 658 -0.14 -8.45 29.77
N VAL A 659 -0.69 -9.54 30.31
CA VAL A 659 -0.06 -10.86 30.36
C VAL A 659 -1.01 -11.96 29.92
N GLY A 660 -0.46 -13.11 29.50
CA GLY A 660 -1.20 -14.32 29.19
C GLY A 660 -1.45 -15.22 30.40
N LEU A 661 -2.73 -15.57 30.63
CA LEU A 661 -3.15 -16.47 31.70
C LEU A 661 -3.54 -17.85 31.18
N TYR A 662 -3.06 -18.89 31.86
CA TYR A 662 -3.42 -20.30 31.65
C TYR A 662 -3.60 -21.04 32.98
N HIS A 663 -4.49 -20.54 33.85
CA HIS A 663 -4.68 -21.13 35.18
C HIS A 663 -6.16 -21.15 35.61
N SER A 664 -6.50 -22.19 36.38
CA SER A 664 -7.77 -22.28 37.13
C SER A 664 -7.57 -22.00 38.61
N LEU A 665 -6.39 -22.36 39.14
CA LEU A 665 -6.00 -22.16 40.53
C LEU A 665 -5.30 -20.82 40.69
N HIS A 666 -5.47 -20.18 41.83
CA HIS A 666 -4.75 -18.97 42.21
C HIS A 666 -4.39 -19.02 43.69
N ALA A 667 -3.42 -18.20 44.09
CA ALA A 667 -3.09 -17.99 45.50
C ALA A 667 -4.22 -17.20 46.18
N ALA A 668 -4.97 -17.86 47.05
CA ALA A 668 -6.08 -17.27 47.79
C ALA A 668 -5.65 -16.72 49.15
N GLN A 669 -4.69 -17.39 49.80
CA GLN A 669 -4.09 -16.94 51.05
C GLN A 669 -2.56 -17.02 50.94
N LEU A 670 -1.88 -15.91 51.21
CA LEU A 670 -0.42 -15.86 51.28
C LEU A 670 0.07 -15.90 52.73
N PRO A 671 1.16 -16.63 53.01
CA PRO A 671 1.85 -16.57 54.29
C PRO A 671 2.65 -15.25 54.40
N GLU A 672 2.95 -14.82 55.63
CA GLU A 672 3.66 -13.54 55.89
C GLU A 672 5.06 -13.47 55.22
N VAL A 673 5.67 -14.61 54.94
CA VAL A 673 6.98 -14.72 54.30
C VAL A 673 6.95 -14.43 52.78
N LEU A 674 5.76 -14.34 52.16
CA LEU A 674 5.60 -14.01 50.74
C LEU A 674 4.89 -12.65 50.57
N ARG A 675 5.59 -11.69 49.96
CA ARG A 675 5.04 -10.39 49.61
C ARG A 675 4.44 -10.43 48.20
N VAL A 676 3.25 -9.85 48.04
CA VAL A 676 2.64 -9.62 46.72
C VAL A 676 3.39 -8.50 46.00
N THR A 677 3.83 -8.78 44.78
CA THR A 677 4.56 -7.82 43.95
C THR A 677 3.75 -7.37 42.73
N ALA A 678 2.77 -8.17 42.31
CA ALA A 678 1.82 -7.82 41.25
C ALA A 678 0.46 -8.50 41.44
N GLN A 679 -0.62 -7.85 40.99
CA GLN A 679 -1.99 -8.40 41.04
C GLN A 679 -2.85 -7.86 39.90
N THR A 680 -3.98 -8.50 39.62
CA THR A 680 -5.02 -7.95 38.74
C THR A 680 -5.87 -6.90 39.48
N GLU A 681 -6.72 -6.18 38.75
CA GLU A 681 -7.64 -5.17 39.32
C GLU A 681 -8.61 -5.77 40.33
N ASP A 682 -9.06 -7.01 40.10
CA ASP A 682 -9.92 -7.80 41.00
C ASP A 682 -9.14 -8.49 42.14
N GLY A 683 -7.86 -8.14 42.35
CA GLY A 683 -7.06 -8.56 43.50
C GLY A 683 -6.46 -9.97 43.40
N ILE A 684 -6.50 -10.60 42.22
CA ILE A 684 -5.88 -11.92 42.00
C ILE A 684 -4.37 -11.73 41.97
N VAL A 685 -3.66 -12.49 42.81
CA VAL A 685 -2.21 -12.43 42.94
C VAL A 685 -1.54 -12.92 41.65
N MET A 686 -0.67 -12.08 41.09
CA MET A 686 0.01 -12.32 39.81
C MET A 686 1.53 -12.42 39.95
N GLY A 687 2.10 -11.89 41.02
CA GLY A 687 3.52 -11.98 41.33
C GLY A 687 3.77 -11.99 42.83
N VAL A 688 4.74 -12.79 43.26
CA VAL A 688 5.16 -12.92 44.66
C VAL A 688 6.68 -12.93 44.77
N GLU A 689 7.17 -12.48 45.91
CA GLU A 689 8.58 -12.50 46.28
C GLU A 689 8.73 -12.84 47.76
N HIS A 690 9.63 -13.76 48.07
CA HIS A 690 9.91 -14.11 49.46
C HIS A 690 10.66 -12.95 50.14
N THR A 691 10.36 -12.69 51.42
CA THR A 691 10.92 -11.55 52.15
C THR A 691 12.42 -11.69 52.43
N GLU A 692 12.89 -12.91 52.71
CA GLU A 692 14.30 -13.21 53.02
C GLU A 692 15.04 -14.07 51.97
N LEU A 693 14.41 -15.12 51.43
CA LEU A 693 15.03 -16.05 50.48
C LEU A 693 15.00 -15.53 49.04
N PRO A 694 15.96 -15.94 48.18
CA PRO A 694 16.01 -15.55 46.76
C PRO A 694 14.95 -16.29 45.91
N ILE A 695 13.68 -16.16 46.29
CA ILE A 695 12.55 -16.85 45.66
C ILE A 695 11.57 -15.81 45.11
N THR A 696 11.29 -15.90 43.82
CA THR A 696 10.27 -15.09 43.15
C THR A 696 9.39 -15.95 42.28
N ALA A 697 8.16 -15.52 42.04
CA ALA A 697 7.29 -16.25 41.13
C ALA A 697 6.23 -15.36 40.51
N VAL A 698 5.71 -15.79 39.36
CA VAL A 698 4.59 -15.16 38.65
C VAL A 698 3.53 -16.19 38.31
N GLN A 699 2.26 -15.78 38.35
CA GLN A 699 1.11 -16.66 38.07
C GLN A 699 0.83 -16.77 36.56
N PHE A 700 1.15 -15.71 35.82
CA PHE A 700 1.00 -15.65 34.37
C PHE A 700 2.21 -16.26 33.66
N HIS A 701 2.13 -16.37 32.32
CA HIS A 701 3.15 -16.97 31.47
C HIS A 701 3.98 -15.90 30.75
N PRO A 702 5.23 -15.62 31.18
CA PRO A 702 6.10 -14.65 30.50
C PRO A 702 6.36 -14.97 29.03
N GLU A 703 6.39 -16.27 28.70
CA GLU A 703 6.67 -16.80 27.37
C GLU A 703 5.46 -16.77 26.41
N SER A 704 4.26 -16.45 26.92
CA SER A 704 3.06 -16.42 26.10
C SER A 704 3.11 -15.31 25.05
N ILE A 705 2.55 -15.56 23.86
CA ILE A 705 2.33 -14.54 22.84
C ILE A 705 1.51 -13.35 23.36
N MET A 706 0.63 -13.57 24.34
CA MET A 706 -0.16 -12.51 25.00
C MET A 706 0.70 -11.61 25.91
N THR A 707 1.88 -12.08 26.33
CA THR A 707 2.86 -11.35 27.14
C THR A 707 4.03 -10.83 26.28
N ALA A 708 4.06 -11.16 24.98
CA ALA A 708 5.21 -10.87 24.10
C ALA A 708 5.34 -9.39 23.72
N ARG A 709 4.27 -8.59 23.87
CA ARG A 709 4.30 -7.15 23.55
C ARG A 709 5.44 -6.46 24.29
N ASN A 710 6.19 -5.62 23.57
CA ASN A 710 7.36 -4.90 24.07
C ASN A 710 8.44 -5.79 24.73
N GLN A 711 8.50 -7.07 24.35
CA GLN A 711 9.41 -8.07 24.93
C GLN A 711 9.31 -8.20 26.45
N LEU A 712 8.13 -7.96 27.02
CA LEU A 712 7.93 -7.85 28.47
C LEU A 712 8.39 -9.10 29.22
N GLY A 713 8.02 -10.29 28.74
CA GLY A 713 8.43 -11.55 29.35
C GLY A 713 9.94 -11.79 29.31
N LEU A 714 10.60 -11.41 28.21
CA LEU A 714 12.06 -11.56 28.09
C LEU A 714 12.78 -10.60 29.04
N LYS A 715 12.35 -9.33 29.10
CA LYS A 715 12.93 -8.32 29.99
C LYS A 715 12.75 -8.68 31.48
N MET A 716 11.62 -9.29 31.85
CA MET A 716 11.45 -9.85 33.18
C MET A 716 12.49 -10.94 33.47
N ILE A 717 12.71 -11.86 32.54
CA ILE A 717 13.68 -12.95 32.71
C ILE A 717 15.11 -12.42 32.77
N GLU A 718 15.43 -11.38 31.99
CA GLU A 718 16.70 -10.64 32.12
C GLU A 718 16.89 -10.06 33.53
N ASN A 719 15.84 -9.46 34.11
CA ASN A 719 15.87 -8.95 35.48
C ASN A 719 16.07 -10.07 36.51
N VAL A 720 15.37 -11.20 36.36
CA VAL A 720 15.51 -12.38 37.24
C VAL A 720 16.94 -12.90 37.24
N LEU A 721 17.58 -13.00 36.07
CA LEU A 721 18.97 -13.46 35.98
C LEU A 721 19.99 -12.38 36.39
N GLY A 722 19.70 -11.11 36.14
CA GLY A 722 20.55 -9.99 36.55
C GLY A 722 20.78 -9.94 38.06
N ARG A 723 19.78 -10.32 38.86
CA ARG A 723 19.86 -10.45 40.32
C ARG A 723 20.93 -11.43 40.80
N LEU A 724 21.14 -12.52 40.06
CA LEU A 724 22.13 -13.56 40.39
C LEU A 724 23.57 -13.08 40.22
N SER A 725 23.79 -11.88 39.67
CA SER A 725 25.10 -11.31 39.38
C SER A 725 25.58 -10.33 40.47
N GLN A 726 24.73 -9.98 41.45
CA GLN A 726 25.15 -9.17 42.60
C GLN A 726 25.64 -10.10 43.73
N PRO A 727 26.87 -9.93 44.25
CA PRO A 727 27.28 -10.66 45.44
C PRO A 727 26.38 -10.26 46.60
N VAL A 728 25.76 -11.24 47.25
CA VAL A 728 24.97 -11.03 48.48
C VAL A 728 25.85 -10.28 49.46
N HIS A 729 25.51 -9.03 49.77
CA HIS A 729 26.19 -8.28 50.81
C HIS A 729 26.02 -9.05 52.13
N SER A 730 27.11 -9.65 52.60
CA SER A 730 27.26 -10.13 53.97
C SER A 730 26.96 -8.95 54.91
N LYS A 731 26.04 -9.20 55.85
CA LYS A 731 25.60 -8.28 56.92
C LYS A 731 26.71 -7.48 57.56
#